data_AF-A0AAV1I5K9-F1
#
_entry.id   AF-A0AAV1I5K9-F1
#
_cell.length_a   1.000
_cell.length_b   1.000
_cell.length_c   1.000
_cell.angle_alpha   90.00
_cell.angle_beta   90.00
_cell.angle_gamma   90.00
#
_symmetry.space_group_name_H-M   'P 1'
#
loop_
_entity.id
_entity.type
_entity.pdbx_description
1 polymer ?
#
loop_
_entity_poly.entity_id
_entity_poly.type
_entity_poly.pdbx_seq_one_letter_code
_entity_poly.pdbx_strand_id
1 'polypeptide(L)'
;MANEEDGQPPPGKDDRVKAWLKHQEKDREGQTDSNAITTTSSPEGKGIKAGPPPPNYQAPAFNAPDVERGMLTKQKQPIGEEPREFIRFRRETKINIIGSISFTAYILTLGFYLWVRITKTLDLGPYLWYGILILSIEMLGATTVILYGINLVRDPVMTTYHMAAGDDPTNPGNVRTRFPYHIRVCVPCYKESLEILRRTIMAAYDATLPTGCARTIYLCDDGKDPKKRKWVDSLAADVVYVSGRKRPPGEMNGKSGNINNVCSQLYPPGTVVPGNELICIFDADQVCSKDFFLKTVPLFDGGDDVGMVLSPQCFHNLNLHTDIFNHSNVHFWEYMQPGYDALSFISCTGTNFLVRSNALLEVGGSPTWTLTEDYALGMELKKYGWHCRYVQEYLAIGEAPDQIRNCYQQRSRWCKGHFQIMFSWQHCPLFQRKLSWIMRILYSSGVWSYIVGAISTPTFIVIPCVTIWFGVFPIVVSQWAALGVTVYYLATNMVLYYVRSWLHIEALWFANVANQLMWWTYIKALYRALNSFFGSRIQFKTTLKGASMLMNSALRDLWMPGLCAFLLLASIITGFVKLAQGPTLASPLIISILWAFVALVPPALALYYATIARGPSLAWLCRIGLVLSFLAGITAVLLMWALYPVNYDYGQALKMSNFFYNAQRVGALPPDNSVPWRSNSLLYETGPNNADLTGGWLNGGPAGNLKMTMPTAFTVSVLSWSMLAFPDGYARANATSDTMSTIKWGADYLLKTLVYDATDTTNLTGLIYQVGNLTTDSLFWGRPEDITMKRPYYVASADSMSDLGGATVGALASAAMAWRPTDYGYYQRLMAAAAQVYATSLRSIASYSSGVRMASCEDQYAKALQGANVVPVCISAAAQLNGSAVALYNSSSVYDKLLWAATWMYRATGDTDYLGDAESFYLSHIYNEGGTQTDLFNWNDYYWAANVLLAEVTDGGTFHQQAQNFLANWVCGYGSLVSYTAKGRAWNTNDGTLAETQNAVFLAARYAKYVAPSNPKKSAKYYCWARAQTRYILGDAGYSLVVGYGHDAPSHVQNEAASCPPEPIACNAVSAELSPNPNPNTVYGALVEGPIYTDAFQDVRTLNQTRVILEYNAGFTAAMAGMVEAPGTWEVCLQGYSVLVKDTIIC
;
A
#
# COMPACT_ATOMS: atom_id res chain seq x y z
N MET A 1 -24.13 -36.96 -40.57
CA MET A 1 -22.89 -37.50 -41.17
C MET A 1 -21.95 -37.68 -39.99
N ALA A 2 -21.77 -38.88 -39.43
CA ALA A 2 -21.21 -40.11 -40.02
C ALA A 2 -19.69 -39.96 -40.24
N ASN A 3 -18.79 -40.84 -39.77
CA ASN A 3 -18.91 -42.10 -39.02
C ASN A 3 -17.68 -42.32 -38.10
N GLU A 4 -17.83 -43.24 -37.13
CA GLU A 4 -16.97 -44.38 -36.68
C GLU A 4 -15.47 -44.43 -37.12
N GLU A 5 -14.51 -45.01 -36.38
CA GLU A 5 -14.52 -46.33 -35.71
C GLU A 5 -13.67 -46.44 -34.40
N ASP A 6 -14.03 -47.44 -33.59
CA ASP A 6 -13.25 -48.31 -32.68
C ASP A 6 -12.19 -47.80 -31.66
N GLY A 7 -12.48 -48.09 -30.38
CA GLY A 7 -11.54 -48.13 -29.27
C GLY A 7 -12.14 -48.79 -28.02
N GLN A 8 -11.56 -49.89 -27.54
CA GLN A 8 -12.07 -50.71 -26.42
C GLN A 8 -12.18 -49.96 -25.07
N PRO A 9 -13.11 -50.35 -24.17
CA PRO A 9 -13.24 -49.74 -22.85
C PRO A 9 -12.13 -50.22 -21.87
N PRO A 10 -11.43 -49.32 -21.16
CA PRO A 10 -10.52 -49.70 -20.08
C PRO A 10 -11.29 -50.10 -18.79
N PRO A 11 -10.69 -50.93 -17.91
CA PRO A 11 -11.44 -51.73 -16.94
C PRO A 11 -11.95 -50.98 -15.70
N GLY A 12 -12.88 -51.66 -15.00
CA GLY A 12 -13.55 -51.18 -13.79
C GLY A 12 -12.64 -50.93 -12.57
N LYS A 13 -13.20 -50.26 -11.56
CA LYS A 13 -12.47 -49.61 -10.46
C LYS A 13 -11.79 -50.53 -9.42
N ASP A 14 -11.86 -51.85 -9.52
CA ASP A 14 -11.39 -52.76 -8.45
C ASP A 14 -9.92 -53.24 -8.57
N ASP A 15 -9.32 -53.27 -9.77
CA ASP A 15 -7.98 -53.87 -9.91
C ASP A 15 -6.81 -52.94 -9.51
N ARG A 16 -7.05 -51.63 -9.31
CA ARG A 16 -6.00 -50.71 -8.81
C ARG A 16 -5.68 -50.88 -7.32
N VAL A 17 -6.56 -51.51 -6.54
CA VAL A 17 -6.32 -51.78 -5.11
C VAL A 17 -5.34 -52.95 -4.92
N LYS A 18 -5.39 -53.97 -5.78
CA LYS A 18 -4.49 -55.13 -5.73
C LYS A 18 -3.07 -54.81 -6.20
N ALA A 19 -2.89 -53.81 -7.07
CA ALA A 19 -1.58 -53.38 -7.53
C ALA A 19 -0.78 -52.59 -6.46
N TRP A 20 -1.45 -51.88 -5.56
CA TRP A 20 -0.78 -51.09 -4.51
C TRP A 20 -0.31 -51.96 -3.34
N LEU A 21 -1.10 -52.95 -2.93
CA LEU A 21 -0.74 -53.89 -1.84
C LEU A 21 0.47 -54.77 -2.18
N LYS A 22 0.78 -54.99 -3.46
CA LYS A 22 1.89 -55.86 -3.89
C LYS A 22 3.26 -55.17 -3.95
N HIS A 23 3.33 -53.87 -3.60
CA HIS A 23 4.57 -53.09 -3.69
C HIS A 23 5.24 -52.78 -2.33
N GLN A 24 4.65 -53.22 -1.20
CA GLN A 24 5.26 -53.07 0.14
C GLN A 24 5.93 -54.33 0.70
N GLU A 25 5.85 -55.47 0.02
CA GLU A 25 6.50 -56.74 0.43
C GLU A 25 7.91 -56.95 -0.18
N LYS A 26 8.52 -55.92 -0.79
CA LYS A 26 9.76 -56.10 -1.58
C LYS A 26 11.05 -55.40 -1.08
N ASP A 27 10.98 -54.65 0.01
CA ASP A 27 12.14 -53.92 0.58
C ASP A 27 12.61 -54.47 1.95
N ARG A 28 12.34 -55.75 2.23
CA ARG A 28 12.87 -56.47 3.39
C ARG A 28 13.32 -57.90 3.04
N GLU A 29 14.41 -58.00 2.30
CA GLU A 29 15.42 -59.06 2.42
C GLU A 29 16.55 -58.80 1.42
N GLY A 30 17.83 -58.85 1.85
CA GLY A 30 18.93 -58.67 0.90
C GLY A 30 20.28 -58.17 1.42
N GLN A 31 20.83 -58.73 2.51
CA GLN A 31 22.23 -59.22 2.47
C GLN A 31 22.56 -60.14 3.66
N THR A 32 23.16 -61.28 3.32
CA THR A 32 23.77 -62.28 4.21
C THR A 32 25.20 -61.82 4.60
N ASP A 33 26.04 -62.45 5.43
CA ASP A 33 26.25 -63.86 5.86
C ASP A 33 27.10 -63.82 7.18
N SER A 34 27.47 -64.87 7.94
CA SER A 34 27.39 -66.34 7.83
C SER A 34 27.59 -67.02 9.21
N ASN A 35 27.47 -68.35 9.24
CA ASN A 35 27.96 -69.32 10.26
C ASN A 35 27.27 -69.43 11.64
N ALA A 36 27.06 -70.60 12.25
CA ALA A 36 26.85 -72.01 11.80
C ALA A 36 26.47 -72.88 13.04
N ILE A 37 26.07 -74.16 12.84
CA ILE A 37 26.10 -75.28 13.84
C ILE A 37 25.01 -75.21 14.97
N THR A 38 23.84 -75.88 14.82
CA THR A 38 23.45 -77.22 15.38
C THR A 38 23.45 -77.34 16.92
N THR A 39 22.51 -78.00 17.64
CA THR A 39 21.57 -79.10 17.29
C THR A 39 20.46 -79.34 18.37
N THR A 40 19.42 -80.11 17.99
CA THR A 40 18.62 -81.10 18.79
C THR A 40 17.56 -80.74 19.86
N SER A 41 16.42 -81.43 19.70
CA SER A 41 15.52 -82.10 20.67
C SER A 41 14.53 -81.32 21.57
N SER A 42 13.24 -81.64 21.35
CA SER A 42 12.11 -81.62 22.31
C SER A 42 12.06 -82.97 23.10
N PRO A 43 11.01 -83.35 23.89
CA PRO A 43 9.74 -82.69 24.22
C PRO A 43 9.26 -82.82 25.69
N GLU A 44 7.97 -82.49 25.92
CA GLU A 44 7.06 -83.01 26.97
C GLU A 44 7.16 -82.53 28.44
N GLY A 45 6.00 -82.63 29.14
CA GLY A 45 5.91 -82.49 30.61
C GLY A 45 4.82 -81.52 31.13
N LYS A 46 3.55 -81.94 31.19
CA LYS A 46 2.49 -81.22 31.94
C LYS A 46 2.39 -81.72 33.38
N GLY A 47 2.28 -80.78 34.34
CA GLY A 47 1.41 -80.93 35.51
C GLY A 47 2.06 -80.80 36.90
N ILE A 48 1.44 -79.97 37.76
CA ILE A 48 0.81 -80.32 39.07
C ILE A 48 0.29 -79.03 39.74
N LYS A 49 -0.75 -79.15 40.60
CA LYS A 49 -1.42 -78.04 41.29
C LYS A 49 -1.03 -77.92 42.78
N ALA A 50 -0.87 -76.68 43.22
CA ALA A 50 -1.32 -76.07 44.49
C ALA A 50 -0.89 -76.61 45.89
N GLY A 51 -0.45 -75.65 46.73
CA GLY A 51 -0.32 -75.70 48.19
C GLY A 51 -0.53 -74.28 48.80
N PRO A 52 -0.79 -74.13 50.12
CA PRO A 52 -1.57 -73.02 50.69
C PRO A 52 -0.78 -71.77 51.20
N PRO A 53 -1.46 -70.66 51.62
CA PRO A 53 -0.88 -69.35 51.98
C PRO A 53 -0.82 -69.11 53.52
N PRO A 54 -0.53 -67.89 54.05
CA PRO A 54 0.34 -66.77 53.63
C PRO A 54 1.49 -66.56 54.67
N PRO A 55 2.12 -65.36 54.78
CA PRO A 55 1.62 -64.44 55.82
C PRO A 55 1.63 -62.94 55.43
N ASN A 56 0.92 -62.13 56.24
CA ASN A 56 0.82 -60.68 56.12
C ASN A 56 2.18 -59.97 56.11
N TYR A 57 2.36 -58.98 55.24
CA TYR A 57 3.41 -57.96 55.38
C TYR A 57 2.79 -56.64 55.84
N GLN A 58 3.21 -56.16 57.01
CA GLN A 58 2.89 -54.82 57.50
C GLN A 58 3.84 -53.81 56.86
N ALA A 59 3.35 -52.62 56.52
CA ALA A 59 4.21 -51.53 56.07
C ALA A 59 5.24 -51.17 57.17
N PRO A 60 6.54 -51.02 56.84
CA PRO A 60 7.56 -50.69 57.83
C PRO A 60 7.31 -49.30 58.42
N ALA A 61 7.46 -49.19 59.74
CA ALA A 61 7.28 -47.93 60.46
C ALA A 61 8.40 -46.93 60.16
N PHE A 62 8.06 -45.64 60.21
CA PHE A 62 9.03 -44.55 60.24
C PHE A 62 10.06 -44.76 61.37
N ASN A 63 11.33 -44.99 61.01
CA ASN A 63 12.54 -44.56 61.74
C ASN A 63 13.80 -45.08 61.01
N ALA A 64 14.38 -44.26 60.13
CA ALA A 64 15.75 -44.42 59.67
C ALA A 64 16.66 -43.47 60.49
N PRO A 65 17.85 -43.89 60.95
CA PRO A 65 18.75 -43.03 61.71
C PRO A 65 19.36 -41.90 60.86
N ASP A 66 19.83 -40.85 61.53
CA ASP A 66 20.10 -39.50 61.00
C ASP A 66 21.28 -39.31 60.00
N VAL A 67 21.45 -40.21 59.03
CA VAL A 67 22.50 -40.14 58.00
C VAL A 67 21.95 -39.90 56.57
N GLU A 68 20.65 -40.12 56.33
CA GLU A 68 20.00 -39.85 55.02
C GLU A 68 19.30 -38.47 54.92
N ARG A 69 19.72 -37.49 55.74
CA ARG A 69 19.28 -36.10 55.55
C ARG A 69 20.18 -35.41 54.54
N GLY A 70 19.78 -35.46 53.27
CA GLY A 70 20.41 -34.72 52.16
C GLY A 70 20.30 -33.21 52.30
N MET A 71 21.02 -32.62 53.26
CA MET A 71 21.24 -31.18 53.35
C MET A 71 22.29 -30.73 52.34
N LEU A 72 22.00 -29.65 51.62
CA LEU A 72 22.96 -28.93 50.78
C LEU A 72 23.98 -28.16 51.64
N THR A 73 24.93 -28.86 52.24
CA THR A 73 26.15 -28.23 52.78
C THR A 73 27.30 -28.33 51.79
N LYS A 74 27.99 -27.20 51.54
CA LYS A 74 29.15 -27.08 50.63
C LYS A 74 30.40 -27.78 51.20
N GLN A 75 30.39 -29.10 51.32
CA GLN A 75 31.60 -29.91 51.56
C GLN A 75 31.46 -31.26 50.86
N LYS A 76 32.43 -31.59 49.99
CA LYS A 76 32.56 -32.91 49.36
C LYS A 76 33.07 -33.90 50.41
N GLN A 77 32.47 -35.10 50.51
CA GLN A 77 33.18 -36.35 50.83
C GLN A 77 32.39 -37.57 50.28
N PRO A 78 33.02 -38.76 50.15
CA PRO A 78 32.68 -39.70 49.08
C PRO A 78 31.74 -40.85 49.52
N ILE A 79 31.00 -41.39 48.55
CA ILE A 79 30.28 -42.66 48.65
C ILE A 79 31.05 -43.71 47.82
N GLY A 80 30.98 -44.98 48.24
CA GLY A 80 31.89 -46.06 47.83
C GLY A 80 31.78 -46.66 46.41
N GLU A 81 31.20 -45.93 45.46
CA GLU A 81 31.45 -46.12 44.03
C GLU A 81 31.85 -44.76 43.47
N GLU A 82 32.89 -44.68 42.64
CA GLU A 82 33.33 -43.38 42.10
C GLU A 82 32.17 -42.70 41.36
N PRO A 83 31.81 -41.45 41.71
CA PRO A 83 30.82 -40.71 40.96
C PRO A 83 31.39 -40.45 39.56
N ARG A 84 30.91 -41.25 38.58
CA ARG A 84 31.26 -41.13 37.16
C ARG A 84 31.22 -39.66 36.74
N GLU A 85 32.21 -39.24 35.96
CA GLU A 85 32.41 -37.84 35.62
C GLU A 85 31.12 -37.13 35.20
N PHE A 86 30.92 -35.93 35.74
CA PHE A 86 29.73 -35.12 35.53
C PHE A 86 29.54 -34.79 34.04
N ILE A 87 28.71 -35.55 33.34
CA ILE A 87 27.98 -35.00 32.19
C ILE A 87 26.93 -34.04 32.75
N ARG A 88 27.35 -32.81 33.08
CA ARG A 88 26.43 -31.68 33.04
C ARG A 88 25.94 -31.61 31.60
N PHE A 89 24.68 -31.95 31.35
CA PHE A 89 24.03 -31.71 30.06
C PHE A 89 23.77 -30.21 29.92
N ARG A 90 24.86 -29.44 29.80
CA ARG A 90 24.84 -28.06 29.38
C ARG A 90 24.45 -28.08 27.92
N ARG A 91 23.17 -27.83 27.66
CA ARG A 91 22.65 -27.79 26.30
C ARG A 91 23.50 -26.86 25.44
N GLU A 92 24.03 -27.44 24.37
CA GLU A 92 24.66 -26.68 23.31
C GLU A 92 23.57 -26.03 22.45
N THR A 93 23.77 -24.74 22.14
CA THR A 93 22.91 -23.99 21.22
C THR A 93 23.78 -23.47 20.09
N LYS A 94 23.40 -23.75 18.85
CA LYS A 94 24.09 -23.21 17.68
C LYS A 94 23.38 -21.96 17.19
N ILE A 95 24.14 -21.02 16.62
CA ILE A 95 23.56 -19.91 15.87
C ILE A 95 22.92 -20.51 14.62
N ASN A 96 21.62 -20.29 14.46
CA ASN A 96 20.93 -20.62 13.23
C ASN A 96 21.23 -19.49 12.24
N ILE A 97 22.21 -19.71 11.37
CA ILE A 97 22.73 -18.67 10.46
C ILE A 97 21.61 -18.15 9.54
N ILE A 98 20.78 -19.03 9.00
CA ILE A 98 19.69 -18.64 8.08
C ILE A 98 18.62 -17.84 8.84
N GLY A 99 18.16 -18.31 10.00
CA GLY A 99 17.20 -17.59 10.83
C GLY A 99 17.74 -16.25 11.34
N SER A 100 19.03 -16.18 11.66
CA SER A 100 19.73 -14.95 12.05
C SER A 100 19.84 -13.95 10.89
N ILE A 101 20.11 -14.41 9.67
CA ILE A 101 20.11 -13.57 8.46
C ILE A 101 18.70 -13.03 8.19
N SER A 102 17.67 -13.89 8.19
CA SER A 102 16.27 -13.48 8.01
C SER A 102 15.84 -12.46 9.06
N PHE A 103 16.18 -12.68 10.34
CA PHE A 103 15.84 -11.76 11.41
C PHE A 103 16.62 -10.43 11.33
N THR A 104 17.91 -10.47 10.99
CA THR A 104 18.72 -9.25 10.81
C THR A 104 18.22 -8.43 9.62
N ALA A 105 17.93 -9.08 8.49
CA ALA A 105 17.31 -8.45 7.33
C ALA A 105 15.96 -7.81 7.69
N TYR A 106 15.12 -8.50 8.48
CA TYR A 106 13.86 -7.96 8.98
C TYR A 106 14.04 -6.71 9.86
N ILE A 107 14.99 -6.69 10.80
CA ILE A 107 15.23 -5.51 11.64
C ILE A 107 15.73 -4.32 10.82
N LEU A 108 16.65 -4.55 9.87
CA LEU A 108 17.17 -3.49 8.99
C LEU A 108 16.09 -2.93 8.05
N THR A 109 15.30 -3.80 7.42
CA THR A 109 14.21 -3.37 6.52
C THR A 109 13.04 -2.76 7.27
N LEU A 110 12.75 -3.19 8.50
CA LEU A 110 11.78 -2.52 9.38
C LEU A 110 12.25 -1.10 9.71
N GLY A 111 13.53 -0.90 10.07
CA GLY A 111 14.08 0.43 10.32
C GLY A 111 13.98 1.36 9.10
N PHE A 112 14.35 0.85 7.93
CA PHE A 112 14.20 1.57 6.65
C PHE A 112 12.72 1.85 6.32
N TYR A 113 11.84 0.87 6.49
CA TYR A 113 10.40 1.03 6.25
C TYR A 113 9.78 2.08 7.17
N LEU A 114 10.13 2.10 8.46
CA LEU A 114 9.64 3.14 9.39
C LEU A 114 10.16 4.53 9.00
N TRP A 115 11.42 4.65 8.56
CA TRP A 115 11.95 5.92 8.02
C TRP A 115 11.19 6.37 6.76
N VAL A 116 10.95 5.46 5.80
CA VAL A 116 10.12 5.72 4.62
C VAL A 116 8.72 6.17 5.04
N ARG A 117 8.06 5.43 5.95
CA ARG A 117 6.70 5.73 6.39
C ARG A 117 6.62 7.14 6.97
N ILE A 118 7.48 7.45 7.93
CA ILE A 118 7.48 8.72 8.64
C ILE A 118 7.84 9.89 7.71
N THR A 119 8.83 9.74 6.83
CA THR A 119 9.39 10.87 6.05
C THR A 119 8.84 11.02 4.63
N LYS A 120 8.21 9.97 4.08
CA LYS A 120 7.76 9.93 2.67
C LYS A 120 6.28 9.55 2.47
N THR A 121 5.60 8.99 3.48
CA THR A 121 4.24 8.46 3.29
C THR A 121 3.17 8.96 4.25
N LEU A 122 3.52 9.78 5.24
CA LEU A 122 2.55 10.36 6.19
C LEU A 122 1.94 11.69 5.72
N ASP A 123 2.40 12.28 4.61
CA ASP A 123 1.82 13.51 4.04
C ASP A 123 0.45 13.25 3.37
N LEU A 124 -0.54 12.97 4.21
CA LEU A 124 -1.92 12.66 3.81
C LEU A 124 -2.86 13.88 3.96
N GLY A 125 -2.29 15.08 4.13
CA GLY A 125 -3.03 16.31 4.47
C GLY A 125 -4.07 16.08 5.57
N PRO A 126 -5.39 16.24 5.30
CA PRO A 126 -6.45 16.07 6.30
C PRO A 126 -6.60 14.64 6.84
N TYR A 127 -6.01 13.63 6.18
CA TYR A 127 -6.07 12.23 6.61
C TYR A 127 -4.83 11.76 7.40
N LEU A 128 -3.95 12.67 7.83
CA LEU A 128 -2.76 12.37 8.63
C LEU A 128 -3.07 11.47 9.85
N TRP A 129 -4.21 11.71 10.53
CA TRP A 129 -4.65 10.90 11.67
C TRP A 129 -4.83 9.41 11.31
N TYR A 130 -5.31 9.11 10.10
CA TYR A 130 -5.51 7.75 9.60
C TYR A 130 -4.17 7.10 9.27
N GLY A 131 -3.25 7.83 8.63
CA GLY A 131 -1.87 7.37 8.40
C GLY A 131 -1.12 7.04 9.69
N ILE A 132 -1.25 7.89 10.72
CA ILE A 132 -0.66 7.66 12.06
C ILE A 132 -1.31 6.44 12.74
N LEU A 133 -2.63 6.29 12.67
CA LEU A 133 -3.34 5.14 13.22
C LEU A 133 -2.85 3.83 12.59
N ILE A 134 -2.77 3.77 11.26
CA ILE A 134 -2.31 2.57 10.56
C ILE A 134 -0.83 2.30 10.84
N LEU A 135 0.04 3.32 10.84
CA LEU A 135 1.45 3.15 11.22
C LEU A 135 1.61 2.61 12.65
N SER A 136 0.79 3.07 13.60
CA SER A 136 0.79 2.56 14.97
C SER A 136 0.42 1.08 15.05
N ILE A 137 -0.50 0.63 14.19
CA ILE A 137 -0.96 -0.77 14.12
C ILE A 137 0.06 -1.65 13.37
N GLU A 138 0.77 -1.11 12.38
CA GLU A 138 1.91 -1.75 11.73
C GLU A 138 3.08 -1.95 12.71
N MET A 139 3.41 -0.93 13.51
CA MET A 139 4.41 -1.04 14.59
C MET A 139 3.99 -2.10 15.63
N LEU A 140 2.71 -2.12 16.01
CA LEU A 140 2.16 -3.16 16.88
C LEU A 140 2.31 -4.56 16.26
N GLY A 141 2.02 -4.72 14.96
CA GLY A 141 2.28 -5.95 14.21
C GLY A 141 3.75 -6.38 14.23
N ALA A 142 4.65 -5.43 13.94
CA ALA A 142 6.09 -5.66 13.87
C ALA A 142 6.65 -6.26 15.16
N THR A 143 6.22 -5.79 16.33
CA THR A 143 6.67 -6.37 17.62
C THR A 143 6.39 -7.86 17.78
N THR A 144 5.33 -8.41 17.16
CA THR A 144 5.08 -9.87 17.18
C THR A 144 6.05 -10.61 16.27
N VAL A 145 6.38 -10.04 15.10
CA VAL A 145 7.39 -10.61 14.18
C VAL A 145 8.77 -10.58 14.81
N ILE A 146 9.11 -9.53 15.57
CA ILE A 146 10.36 -9.46 16.37
C ILE A 146 10.42 -10.62 17.38
N LEU A 147 9.36 -10.82 18.17
CA LEU A 147 9.29 -11.88 19.18
C LEU A 147 9.30 -13.29 18.57
N TYR A 148 8.81 -13.46 17.34
CA TYR A 148 8.94 -14.72 16.61
C TYR A 148 10.37 -14.90 16.06
N GLY A 149 10.93 -13.88 15.42
CA GLY A 149 12.28 -13.89 14.84
C GLY A 149 13.39 -14.16 15.85
N ILE A 150 13.25 -13.68 17.10
CA ILE A 150 14.15 -14.01 18.21
C ILE A 150 14.27 -15.54 18.43
N ASN A 151 13.20 -16.30 18.23
CA ASN A 151 13.21 -17.76 18.38
C ASN A 151 13.94 -18.47 17.23
N LEU A 152 14.17 -17.77 16.10
CA LEU A 152 14.85 -18.31 14.92
C LEU A 152 16.37 -18.04 14.94
N VAL A 153 16.88 -17.25 15.88
CA VAL A 153 18.32 -16.90 15.97
C VAL A 153 19.17 -18.08 16.47
N ARG A 154 18.60 -18.95 17.32
CA ARG A 154 19.29 -20.08 17.93
C ARG A 154 18.50 -21.36 17.77
N ASP A 155 19.17 -22.40 17.31
CA ASP A 155 18.65 -23.75 17.36
C ASP A 155 19.18 -24.47 18.61
N PRO A 156 18.42 -25.44 19.17
CA PRO A 156 19.04 -26.54 19.89
C PRO A 156 20.13 -27.16 19.01
N VAL A 157 21.30 -27.45 19.57
CA VAL A 157 22.15 -28.46 18.96
C VAL A 157 21.47 -29.81 19.19
N MET A 158 20.80 -30.30 18.15
CA MET A 158 20.34 -31.68 18.05
C MET A 158 21.54 -32.59 17.75
N THR A 159 22.58 -32.53 18.58
CA THR A 159 23.34 -33.76 18.86
C THR A 159 22.31 -34.74 19.38
N THR A 160 22.11 -35.85 18.68
CA THR A 160 21.64 -37.10 19.30
C THR A 160 22.34 -37.19 20.65
N TYR A 161 21.60 -37.07 21.75
CA TYR A 161 22.16 -36.81 23.08
C TYR A 161 23.36 -37.74 23.27
N HIS A 162 24.57 -37.17 23.26
CA HIS A 162 25.81 -37.95 23.32
C HIS A 162 26.00 -38.45 24.76
N MET A 163 25.17 -39.40 25.14
CA MET A 163 25.52 -40.44 26.08
C MET A 163 26.81 -41.11 25.57
N ALA A 164 27.62 -41.63 26.48
CA ALA A 164 28.94 -42.17 26.14
C ALA A 164 28.83 -43.24 25.04
N ALA A 165 29.85 -43.34 24.19
CA ALA A 165 29.85 -44.26 23.05
C ALA A 165 29.54 -45.71 23.50
N GLY A 166 28.31 -46.15 23.24
CA GLY A 166 27.73 -47.39 23.77
C GLY A 166 26.25 -47.27 24.14
N ASP A 167 25.81 -46.10 24.62
CA ASP A 167 24.44 -45.84 25.10
C ASP A 167 23.54 -45.20 24.02
N ASP A 168 23.32 -45.90 22.90
CA ASP A 168 22.43 -45.44 21.83
C ASP A 168 20.94 -45.62 22.23
N PRO A 169 20.09 -44.57 22.28
CA PRO A 169 18.69 -44.69 22.63
C PRO A 169 17.81 -45.40 21.56
N THR A 170 18.36 -45.70 20.37
CA THR A 170 17.72 -46.62 19.41
C THR A 170 18.01 -48.10 19.73
N ASN A 171 18.88 -48.37 20.70
CA ASN A 171 19.14 -49.68 21.28
C ASN A 171 18.48 -49.79 22.68
N PRO A 172 17.21 -50.21 22.78
CA PRO A 172 16.38 -50.07 23.99
C PRO A 172 16.80 -50.95 25.20
N GLY A 173 17.96 -51.63 25.14
CA GLY A 173 18.36 -52.60 26.15
C GLY A 173 19.04 -52.05 27.41
N ASN A 174 19.54 -50.81 27.43
CA ASN A 174 20.43 -50.34 28.52
C ASN A 174 20.39 -48.82 28.83
N VAL A 175 19.28 -48.12 28.63
CA VAL A 175 19.19 -46.69 29.05
C VAL A 175 19.28 -46.60 30.58
N ARG A 176 20.42 -46.11 31.08
CA ARG A 176 20.71 -45.95 32.52
C ARG A 176 20.47 -44.52 32.97
N THR A 177 20.09 -44.38 34.24
CA THR A 177 19.86 -43.10 34.92
C THR A 177 20.82 -42.96 36.10
N ARG A 178 21.14 -41.74 36.52
CA ARG A 178 22.05 -41.44 37.65
C ARG A 178 21.49 -41.93 38.98
N PHE A 179 20.17 -41.96 39.11
CA PHE A 179 19.43 -42.47 40.26
C PHE A 179 18.26 -43.32 39.79
N PRO A 180 17.87 -44.38 40.52
CA PRO A 180 16.62 -45.08 40.27
C PRO A 180 15.45 -44.12 40.55
N TYR A 181 14.79 -43.62 39.49
CA TYR A 181 13.67 -42.68 39.61
C TYR A 181 12.35 -43.41 39.91
N HIS A 182 11.51 -42.84 40.78
CA HIS A 182 10.11 -43.25 40.94
C HIS A 182 9.20 -42.25 40.23
N ILE A 183 8.45 -42.73 39.23
CA ILE A 183 7.58 -41.91 38.38
C ILE A 183 6.12 -42.04 38.84
N ARG A 184 5.57 -40.98 39.42
CA ARG A 184 4.18 -40.85 39.85
C ARG A 184 3.34 -40.33 38.68
N VAL A 185 2.74 -41.21 37.89
CA VAL A 185 1.94 -40.83 36.70
C VAL A 185 0.53 -40.42 37.11
N CYS A 186 0.21 -39.14 37.05
CA CYS A 186 -1.11 -38.60 37.39
C CYS A 186 -1.98 -38.43 36.13
N VAL A 187 -3.13 -39.12 36.11
CA VAL A 187 -4.16 -38.99 35.07
C VAL A 187 -5.42 -38.37 35.69
N PRO A 188 -5.59 -37.03 35.62
CA PRO A 188 -6.76 -36.35 36.17
C PRO A 188 -7.98 -36.51 35.27
N CYS A 189 -9.12 -36.89 35.86
CA CYS A 189 -10.39 -37.01 35.16
C CYS A 189 -11.58 -36.54 36.02
N TYR A 190 -12.72 -36.35 35.36
CA TYR A 190 -13.99 -35.94 35.94
C TYR A 190 -15.19 -36.58 35.22
N LYS A 191 -15.29 -36.45 33.90
CA LYS A 191 -16.46 -36.91 33.09
C LYS A 191 -16.09 -37.80 31.91
N GLU A 192 -14.81 -38.07 31.74
CA GLU A 192 -14.25 -38.88 30.66
C GLU A 192 -14.65 -40.35 30.85
N SER A 193 -14.88 -41.04 29.73
CA SER A 193 -15.33 -42.44 29.74
C SER A 193 -14.22 -43.38 30.19
N LEU A 194 -14.61 -44.53 30.74
CA LEU A 194 -13.68 -45.58 31.11
C LEU A 194 -12.83 -46.08 29.93
N GLU A 195 -13.36 -46.01 28.71
CA GLU A 195 -12.66 -46.43 27.49
C GLU A 195 -11.51 -45.49 27.12
N ILE A 196 -11.73 -44.18 27.21
CA ILE A 196 -10.70 -43.15 27.00
C ILE A 196 -9.60 -43.32 28.04
N LEU A 197 -9.98 -43.40 29.32
CA LEU A 197 -9.07 -43.58 30.45
C LEU A 197 -8.26 -44.89 30.37
N ARG A 198 -8.89 -45.97 29.89
CA ARG A 198 -8.22 -47.27 29.70
C ARG A 198 -7.10 -47.18 28.67
N ARG A 199 -7.29 -46.45 27.56
CA ARG A 199 -6.23 -46.25 26.55
C ARG A 199 -5.02 -45.53 27.14
N THR A 200 -5.23 -44.42 27.84
CA THR A 200 -4.18 -43.62 28.48
C THR A 200 -3.45 -44.38 29.59
N ILE A 201 -4.18 -45.00 30.52
CA ILE A 201 -3.58 -45.71 31.67
C ILE A 201 -2.82 -46.96 31.21
N MET A 202 -3.37 -47.75 30.28
CA MET A 202 -2.66 -48.92 29.77
C MET A 202 -1.42 -48.52 28.97
N ALA A 203 -1.44 -47.44 28.20
CA ALA A 203 -0.24 -46.95 27.51
C ALA A 203 0.87 -46.54 28.50
N ALA A 204 0.53 -45.85 29.59
CA ALA A 204 1.49 -45.53 30.65
C ALA A 204 1.98 -46.79 31.42
N TYR A 205 1.16 -47.84 31.48
CA TYR A 205 1.48 -49.15 32.07
C TYR A 205 2.30 -50.04 31.12
N ASP A 206 2.19 -49.88 29.81
CA ASP A 206 2.92 -50.67 28.82
C ASP A 206 4.20 -49.96 28.33
N ALA A 207 4.40 -48.70 28.75
CA ALA A 207 5.62 -47.93 28.45
C ALA A 207 6.85 -48.47 29.20
N THR A 208 7.97 -48.54 28.50
CA THR A 208 9.24 -49.07 29.01
C THR A 208 9.90 -48.04 29.95
N LEU A 209 10.39 -48.49 31.09
CA LEU A 209 11.14 -47.66 32.05
C LEU A 209 12.66 -47.84 31.86
N PRO A 210 13.48 -46.80 32.13
CA PRO A 210 14.92 -46.95 32.25
C PRO A 210 15.29 -47.97 33.36
N THR A 211 16.44 -48.62 33.23
CA THR A 211 16.86 -49.66 34.17
C THR A 211 16.91 -49.14 35.61
N GLY A 212 16.27 -49.87 36.54
CA GLY A 212 16.20 -49.51 37.96
C GLY A 212 15.12 -48.48 38.33
N CYS A 213 14.42 -47.88 37.36
CA CYS A 213 13.30 -46.97 37.65
C CYS A 213 12.00 -47.73 37.95
N ALA A 214 11.15 -47.13 38.78
CA ALA A 214 9.81 -47.63 39.11
C ALA A 214 8.74 -46.60 38.69
N ARG A 215 7.47 -47.03 38.60
CA ARG A 215 6.34 -46.12 38.41
C ARG A 215 5.15 -46.52 39.28
N THR A 216 4.27 -45.56 39.53
CA THR A 216 2.93 -45.81 40.07
C THR A 216 1.96 -44.87 39.36
N ILE A 217 0.83 -45.40 38.88
CA ILE A 217 -0.14 -44.66 38.08
C ILE A 217 -1.35 -44.30 38.94
N TYR A 218 -1.68 -43.03 39.02
CA TYR A 218 -2.77 -42.47 39.81
C TYR A 218 -3.91 -42.04 38.88
N LEU A 219 -5.03 -42.75 38.92
CA LEU A 219 -6.28 -42.28 38.32
C LEU A 219 -6.94 -41.31 39.31
N CYS A 220 -6.93 -40.03 38.98
CA CYS A 220 -7.35 -38.96 39.89
C CYS A 220 -8.77 -38.53 39.49
N ASP A 221 -9.81 -39.09 40.10
CA ASP A 221 -11.20 -38.96 39.64
C ASP A 221 -12.02 -38.02 40.54
N ASP A 222 -12.17 -36.75 40.10
CA ASP A 222 -13.10 -35.78 40.71
C ASP A 222 -14.57 -36.25 40.59
N GLY A 223 -14.87 -37.18 39.68
CA GLY A 223 -16.22 -37.67 39.38
C GLY A 223 -16.73 -38.74 40.35
N LYS A 224 -15.83 -39.40 41.09
CA LYS A 224 -16.12 -40.48 42.05
C LYS A 224 -16.91 -41.65 41.43
N ASP A 225 -16.60 -42.02 40.18
CA ASP A 225 -17.33 -43.06 39.44
C ASP A 225 -16.98 -44.48 39.97
N PRO A 226 -17.96 -45.22 40.54
CA PRO A 226 -17.73 -46.57 41.05
C PRO A 226 -17.25 -47.58 39.97
N LYS A 227 -17.56 -47.34 38.69
CA LYS A 227 -17.09 -48.21 37.59
C LYS A 227 -15.59 -48.03 37.36
N LYS A 228 -15.10 -46.77 37.39
CA LYS A 228 -13.67 -46.46 37.31
C LYS A 228 -12.91 -47.03 38.51
N ARG A 229 -13.46 -46.88 39.72
CA ARG A 229 -12.88 -47.47 40.94
C ARG A 229 -12.74 -48.98 40.83
N LYS A 230 -13.83 -49.70 40.52
CA LYS A 230 -13.81 -51.17 40.35
C LYS A 230 -12.83 -51.65 39.28
N TRP A 231 -12.66 -50.89 38.20
CA TRP A 231 -11.71 -51.25 37.15
C TRP A 231 -10.26 -51.06 37.63
N VAL A 232 -9.93 -49.96 38.29
CA VAL A 232 -8.58 -49.76 38.86
C VAL A 232 -8.27 -50.79 39.96
N ASP A 233 -9.23 -51.09 40.84
CA ASP A 233 -9.09 -52.14 41.87
C ASP A 233 -8.90 -53.56 41.27
N SER A 234 -9.11 -53.75 39.97
CA SER A 234 -8.86 -55.01 39.25
C SER A 234 -7.50 -55.06 38.54
N LEU A 235 -6.72 -53.98 38.57
CA LEU A 235 -5.36 -53.92 38.04
C LEU A 235 -4.32 -54.26 39.13
N ALA A 236 -3.05 -54.36 38.74
CA ALA A 236 -1.94 -54.55 39.68
C ALA A 236 -1.82 -53.39 40.68
N ALA A 237 -1.16 -53.64 41.82
CA ALA A 237 -0.96 -52.67 42.90
C ALA A 237 -0.29 -51.34 42.47
N ASP A 238 0.35 -51.33 41.30
CA ASP A 238 0.98 -50.15 40.69
C ASP A 238 -0.01 -49.13 40.11
N VAL A 239 -1.32 -49.43 40.10
CA VAL A 239 -2.38 -48.49 39.68
C VAL A 239 -3.29 -48.15 40.86
N VAL A 240 -3.29 -46.88 41.26
CA VAL A 240 -3.98 -46.36 42.45
C VAL A 240 -5.12 -45.44 42.04
N TYR A 241 -6.33 -45.70 42.54
CA TYR A 241 -7.46 -44.79 42.36
C TYR A 241 -7.48 -43.74 43.47
N VAL A 242 -7.28 -42.48 43.09
CA VAL A 242 -7.36 -41.32 43.99
C VAL A 242 -8.67 -40.59 43.79
N SER A 243 -9.37 -40.36 44.89
CA SER A 243 -10.55 -39.51 44.95
C SER A 243 -10.65 -38.86 46.33
N GLY A 244 -11.69 -38.07 46.57
CA GLY A 244 -11.96 -37.47 47.89
C GLY A 244 -12.20 -35.98 47.80
N ARG A 245 -11.44 -35.28 46.95
CA ARG A 245 -11.63 -33.85 46.63
C ARG A 245 -13.10 -33.54 46.32
N LYS A 246 -13.57 -32.40 46.82
CA LYS A 246 -14.92 -31.87 46.62
C LYS A 246 -14.85 -30.68 45.67
N ARG A 247 -15.03 -30.92 44.37
CA ARG A 247 -15.01 -29.90 43.31
C ARG A 247 -16.21 -28.95 43.46
N PRO A 248 -16.04 -27.64 43.74
CA PRO A 248 -17.16 -26.70 43.85
C PRO A 248 -17.87 -26.47 42.50
N PRO A 249 -19.18 -26.16 42.49
CA PRO A 249 -19.91 -25.80 41.28
C PRO A 249 -19.27 -24.60 40.57
N GLY A 250 -18.88 -24.78 39.31
CA GLY A 250 -18.21 -23.74 38.51
C GLY A 250 -16.70 -23.58 38.74
N GLU A 251 -16.05 -24.47 39.50
CA GLU A 251 -14.60 -24.42 39.70
C GLU A 251 -13.82 -24.47 38.39
N MET A 252 -12.95 -23.47 38.24
CA MET A 252 -12.12 -23.21 37.07
C MET A 252 -11.04 -24.28 36.87
N ASN A 253 -10.24 -24.52 37.91
CA ASN A 253 -8.96 -25.22 37.81
C ASN A 253 -9.09 -26.66 38.34
N GLY A 254 -10.00 -27.39 37.68
CA GLY A 254 -10.32 -28.78 38.01
C GLY A 254 -9.09 -29.67 37.98
N LYS A 255 -8.22 -29.52 36.98
CA LYS A 255 -7.01 -30.33 36.82
C LYS A 255 -5.95 -30.01 37.87
N SER A 256 -5.52 -28.76 37.99
CA SER A 256 -4.52 -28.34 39.00
C SER A 256 -4.89 -28.74 40.42
N GLY A 257 -6.13 -28.51 40.84
CA GLY A 257 -6.55 -28.89 42.19
C GLY A 257 -6.64 -30.40 42.41
N ASN A 258 -6.79 -31.20 41.34
CA ASN A 258 -6.77 -32.66 41.42
C ASN A 258 -5.33 -33.17 41.56
N ILE A 259 -4.40 -32.62 40.76
CA ILE A 259 -2.95 -32.84 40.90
C ILE A 259 -2.48 -32.44 42.31
N ASN A 260 -2.88 -31.28 42.82
CA ASN A 260 -2.52 -30.82 44.17
C ASN A 260 -3.11 -31.71 45.27
N ASN A 261 -4.33 -32.22 45.09
CA ASN A 261 -4.92 -33.21 46.00
C ASN A 261 -4.06 -34.49 46.05
N VAL A 262 -3.64 -35.03 44.90
CA VAL A 262 -2.73 -36.19 44.86
C VAL A 262 -1.40 -35.86 45.55
N CYS A 263 -0.79 -34.72 45.21
CA CYS A 263 0.48 -34.27 45.81
C CYS A 263 0.38 -34.14 47.33
N SER A 264 -0.75 -33.65 47.88
CA SER A 264 -0.95 -33.54 49.33
C SER A 264 -1.13 -34.88 50.04
N GLN A 265 -1.53 -35.93 49.32
CA GLN A 265 -1.65 -37.30 49.85
C GLN A 265 -0.33 -38.07 49.76
N LEU A 266 0.46 -37.85 48.70
CA LEU A 266 1.80 -38.42 48.55
C LEU A 266 2.83 -37.74 49.45
N TYR A 267 2.71 -36.41 49.60
CA TYR A 267 3.66 -35.55 50.29
C TYR A 267 2.94 -34.66 51.31
N PRO A 268 2.52 -35.22 52.46
CA PRO A 268 2.00 -34.43 53.57
C PRO A 268 2.96 -33.30 53.99
N PRO A 269 2.44 -32.16 54.50
CA PRO A 269 3.30 -31.07 54.96
C PRO A 269 4.33 -31.53 55.99
N GLY A 270 5.61 -31.25 55.74
CA GLY A 270 6.74 -31.69 56.56
C GLY A 270 7.46 -32.96 56.05
N THR A 271 6.91 -33.67 55.06
CA THR A 271 7.60 -34.77 54.39
C THR A 271 8.79 -34.25 53.59
N VAL A 272 9.97 -34.86 53.76
CA VAL A 272 11.13 -34.63 52.90
C VAL A 272 10.92 -35.41 51.60
N VAL A 273 10.89 -34.69 50.48
CA VAL A 273 10.60 -35.26 49.15
C VAL A 273 11.91 -35.66 48.47
N PRO A 274 12.12 -36.94 48.12
CA PRO A 274 13.35 -37.39 47.48
C PRO A 274 13.60 -36.73 46.12
N GLY A 275 14.87 -36.43 45.82
CA GLY A 275 15.26 -35.78 44.55
C GLY A 275 15.05 -36.65 43.30
N ASN A 276 14.87 -37.97 43.48
CA ASN A 276 14.61 -38.98 42.47
C ASN A 276 13.11 -39.30 42.28
N GLU A 277 12.18 -38.51 42.83
CA GLU A 277 10.75 -38.67 42.53
C GLU A 277 10.26 -37.66 41.49
N LEU A 278 9.63 -38.17 40.43
CA LEU A 278 9.08 -37.38 39.32
C LEU A 278 7.56 -37.56 39.27
N ILE A 279 6.82 -36.48 38.98
CA ILE A 279 5.40 -36.54 38.66
C ILE A 279 5.23 -36.39 37.15
N CYS A 280 4.62 -37.36 36.50
CA CYS A 280 4.26 -37.30 35.09
C CYS A 280 2.78 -36.94 34.95
N ILE A 281 2.41 -36.03 34.06
CA ILE A 281 1.02 -35.58 33.86
C ILE A 281 0.57 -35.89 32.43
N PHE A 282 -0.45 -36.75 32.33
CA PHE A 282 -1.18 -37.02 31.09
C PHE A 282 -2.62 -36.56 31.23
N ASP A 283 -3.14 -35.79 30.26
CA ASP A 283 -4.59 -35.63 30.13
C ASP A 283 -5.25 -36.98 29.85
N ALA A 284 -6.51 -37.12 30.27
CA ALA A 284 -7.27 -38.36 30.25
C ALA A 284 -7.34 -39.09 28.90
N ASP A 285 -7.09 -38.40 27.78
CA ASP A 285 -7.08 -38.93 26.41
C ASP A 285 -5.71 -38.96 25.73
N GLN A 286 -4.60 -38.74 26.45
CA GLN A 286 -3.26 -38.76 25.88
C GLN A 286 -2.64 -40.16 26.01
N VAL A 287 -2.32 -40.78 24.88
CA VAL A 287 -1.78 -42.13 24.78
C VAL A 287 -0.28 -42.03 24.49
N CYS A 288 0.57 -42.35 25.47
CA CYS A 288 2.02 -42.28 25.31
C CYS A 288 2.61 -43.45 24.51
N SER A 289 3.75 -43.22 23.87
CA SER A 289 4.53 -44.25 23.20
C SER A 289 5.28 -45.13 24.23
N LYS A 290 5.75 -46.30 23.79
CA LYS A 290 6.56 -47.18 24.65
C LYS A 290 7.87 -46.52 25.12
N ASP A 291 8.40 -45.60 24.33
CA ASP A 291 9.68 -44.95 24.58
C ASP A 291 9.55 -43.66 25.43
N PHE A 292 8.33 -43.28 25.84
CA PHE A 292 8.08 -42.00 26.50
C PHE A 292 8.99 -41.78 27.71
N PHE A 293 9.09 -42.75 28.62
CA PHE A 293 9.95 -42.63 29.81
C PHE A 293 11.44 -42.83 29.48
N LEU A 294 11.78 -43.70 28.53
CA LEU A 294 13.15 -43.87 28.04
C LEU A 294 13.76 -42.56 27.51
N LYS A 295 12.96 -41.74 26.83
CA LYS A 295 13.41 -40.48 26.20
C LYS A 295 13.24 -39.23 27.07
N THR A 296 12.45 -39.28 28.14
CA THR A 296 12.18 -38.10 29.00
C THR A 296 12.86 -38.15 30.36
N VAL A 297 12.98 -39.32 30.99
CA VAL A 297 13.52 -39.47 32.36
C VAL A 297 15.03 -39.16 32.44
N PRO A 298 15.90 -39.63 31.51
CA PRO A 298 17.34 -39.33 31.58
C PRO A 298 17.68 -37.83 31.53
N LEU A 299 16.78 -36.98 31.03
CA LEU A 299 17.00 -35.53 30.96
C LEU A 299 17.01 -34.86 32.34
N PHE A 300 16.47 -35.51 33.39
CA PHE A 300 16.60 -35.05 34.78
C PHE A 300 18.00 -35.26 35.38
N ASP A 301 18.84 -36.09 34.75
CA ASP A 301 20.25 -36.24 35.11
C ASP A 301 21.11 -35.12 34.51
N GLY A 302 20.52 -34.29 33.64
CA GLY A 302 21.16 -33.13 33.03
C GLY A 302 21.64 -32.06 33.99
N GLY A 303 21.10 -32.06 35.20
CA GLY A 303 21.46 -31.18 36.30
C GLY A 303 20.42 -31.26 37.41
N ASP A 304 20.86 -31.09 38.66
CA ASP A 304 19.98 -31.09 39.83
C ASP A 304 18.97 -29.91 39.80
N ASP A 305 19.19 -28.94 38.91
CA ASP A 305 18.34 -27.79 38.59
C ASP A 305 17.30 -28.07 37.49
N VAL A 306 17.30 -29.25 36.85
CA VAL A 306 16.24 -29.63 35.90
C VAL A 306 14.98 -29.97 36.67
N GLY A 307 13.97 -29.11 36.50
CA GLY A 307 12.69 -29.19 37.21
C GLY A 307 11.54 -29.74 36.38
N MET A 308 11.56 -29.58 35.04
CA MET A 308 10.48 -30.05 34.16
C MET A 308 10.99 -30.48 32.78
N VAL A 309 10.42 -31.54 32.22
CA VAL A 309 10.68 -32.06 30.86
C VAL A 309 9.35 -32.17 30.12
N LEU A 310 9.23 -31.57 28.94
CA LEU A 310 8.00 -31.48 28.13
C LEU A 310 8.16 -32.15 26.76
N SER A 311 7.17 -32.94 26.34
CA SER A 311 7.01 -33.48 24.99
C SER A 311 5.85 -32.77 24.24
N PRO A 312 5.90 -32.66 22.90
CA PRO A 312 4.80 -32.27 22.02
C PRO A 312 3.46 -32.96 22.27
N GLN A 313 2.43 -32.35 21.69
CA GLN A 313 1.11 -32.95 21.49
C GLN A 313 0.85 -33.10 19.98
N CYS A 314 0.46 -34.30 19.55
CA CYS A 314 -0.17 -34.55 18.25
C CYS A 314 -1.52 -35.23 18.42
N PHE A 315 -2.29 -35.32 17.33
CA PHE A 315 -3.68 -35.78 17.35
C PHE A 315 -3.94 -36.78 16.22
N HIS A 316 -4.59 -37.89 16.53
CA HIS A 316 -4.84 -38.97 15.56
C HIS A 316 -6.08 -38.78 14.69
N ASN A 317 -6.98 -37.85 15.07
CA ASN A 317 -8.33 -37.74 14.53
C ASN A 317 -8.52 -36.58 13.52
N LEU A 318 -7.44 -35.99 13.02
CA LEU A 318 -7.46 -34.84 12.09
C LEU A 318 -6.73 -35.13 10.78
N ASN A 319 -7.21 -34.53 9.69
CA ASN A 319 -6.58 -34.58 8.38
C ASN A 319 -5.68 -33.35 8.17
N LEU A 320 -4.39 -33.58 7.97
CA LEU A 320 -3.33 -32.56 7.83
C LEU A 320 -3.38 -31.74 6.52
N HIS A 321 -4.33 -32.00 5.62
CA HIS A 321 -4.53 -31.17 4.42
C HIS A 321 -5.87 -30.43 4.41
N THR A 322 -6.72 -30.62 5.42
CA THR A 322 -8.03 -29.96 5.51
C THR A 322 -8.33 -29.31 6.87
N ASP A 323 -7.58 -29.61 7.94
CA ASP A 323 -7.84 -28.98 9.24
C ASP A 323 -7.15 -27.63 9.45
N ILE A 324 -7.92 -26.55 9.28
CA ILE A 324 -7.45 -25.16 9.41
C ILE A 324 -6.84 -24.87 10.79
N PHE A 325 -7.34 -25.47 11.89
CA PHE A 325 -7.05 -25.01 13.25
C PHE A 325 -5.86 -25.71 13.94
N ASN A 326 -5.50 -26.92 13.50
CA ASN A 326 -4.44 -27.73 14.13
C ASN A 326 -3.03 -27.35 13.65
N HIS A 327 -2.86 -26.77 12.47
CA HIS A 327 -1.53 -26.37 11.97
C HIS A 327 -0.83 -25.30 12.85
N SER A 328 -1.59 -24.57 13.67
CA SER A 328 -1.02 -23.73 14.74
C SER A 328 -0.16 -24.52 15.73
N ASN A 329 -0.40 -25.83 15.90
CA ASN A 329 0.39 -26.70 16.75
C ASN A 329 1.71 -27.11 16.07
N VAL A 330 1.74 -27.30 14.75
CA VAL A 330 2.99 -27.50 13.98
C VAL A 330 3.88 -26.26 14.10
N HIS A 331 3.30 -25.07 13.90
CA HIS A 331 4.01 -23.80 14.09
C HIS A 331 4.58 -23.66 15.51
N PHE A 332 3.79 -24.01 16.53
CA PHE A 332 4.22 -23.92 17.93
C PHE A 332 5.29 -24.96 18.30
N TRP A 333 5.10 -26.24 18.00
CA TRP A 333 5.99 -27.33 18.43
C TRP A 333 7.26 -27.46 17.57
N GLU A 334 7.21 -27.23 16.25
CA GLU A 334 8.40 -27.41 15.39
C GLU A 334 9.29 -26.17 15.27
N TYR A 335 8.75 -24.98 15.56
CA TYR A 335 9.44 -23.72 15.33
C TYR A 335 9.55 -22.86 16.59
N MET A 336 8.44 -22.57 17.28
CA MET A 336 8.49 -21.72 18.48
C MET A 336 9.18 -22.42 19.65
N GLN A 337 8.75 -23.63 20.01
CA GLN A 337 9.25 -24.33 21.22
C GLN A 337 10.74 -24.69 21.18
N PRO A 338 11.36 -25.14 20.07
CA PRO A 338 12.80 -25.36 20.00
C PRO A 338 13.61 -24.08 20.25
N GLY A 339 13.14 -22.94 19.71
CA GLY A 339 13.77 -21.63 19.89
C GLY A 339 13.57 -21.08 21.31
N TYR A 340 12.37 -21.19 21.85
CA TYR A 340 12.07 -20.88 23.26
C TYR A 340 12.97 -21.68 24.20
N ASP A 341 13.07 -22.98 23.99
CA ASP A 341 13.87 -23.87 24.80
C ASP A 341 15.37 -23.51 24.67
N ALA A 342 15.87 -23.19 23.46
CA ALA A 342 17.23 -22.69 23.24
C ALA A 342 17.50 -21.33 23.95
N LEU A 343 16.45 -20.54 24.22
CA LEU A 343 16.50 -19.32 25.03
C LEU A 343 16.25 -19.58 26.54
N SER A 344 16.17 -20.85 26.96
CA SER A 344 15.88 -21.31 28.33
C SER A 344 14.48 -20.96 28.87
N PHE A 345 13.50 -20.83 27.97
CA PHE A 345 12.07 -20.62 28.23
C PHE A 345 11.26 -21.83 27.72
N ILE A 346 10.22 -22.25 28.43
CA ILE A 346 9.31 -23.30 27.98
C ILE A 346 7.87 -22.83 28.19
N SER A 347 7.08 -22.86 27.12
CA SER A 347 5.63 -22.68 27.18
C SER A 347 4.98 -24.04 27.38
N CYS A 348 4.68 -24.44 28.61
CA CYS A 348 3.98 -25.70 28.88
C CYS A 348 2.48 -25.58 28.55
N THR A 349 1.89 -26.64 27.98
CA THR A 349 0.57 -26.62 27.32
C THR A 349 -0.40 -27.70 27.79
N GLY A 350 -0.20 -28.24 28.99
CA GLY A 350 -1.16 -29.15 29.64
C GLY A 350 -0.61 -30.51 30.02
N THR A 351 0.03 -31.19 29.09
CA THR A 351 0.18 -32.65 29.17
C THR A 351 1.49 -33.08 28.54
N ASN A 352 1.83 -34.36 28.72
CA ASN A 352 3.00 -35.00 28.12
C ASN A 352 4.29 -34.42 28.73
N PHE A 353 4.24 -34.10 30.03
CA PHE A 353 5.37 -33.55 30.76
C PHE A 353 5.60 -34.27 32.10
N LEU A 354 6.85 -34.25 32.55
CA LEU A 354 7.27 -34.65 33.88
C LEU A 354 7.79 -33.43 34.64
N VAL A 355 7.57 -33.39 35.95
CA VAL A 355 8.09 -32.37 36.86
C VAL A 355 8.72 -33.06 38.07
N ARG A 356 9.85 -32.55 38.58
CA ARG A 356 10.49 -33.08 39.79
C ARG A 356 9.58 -32.77 40.99
N SER A 357 9.33 -33.75 41.85
CA SER A 357 8.29 -33.64 42.90
C SER A 357 8.59 -32.53 43.91
N ASN A 358 9.87 -32.39 44.30
CA ASN A 358 10.33 -31.30 45.15
C ASN A 358 10.19 -29.91 44.48
N ALA A 359 10.52 -29.79 43.19
CA ALA A 359 10.39 -28.56 42.42
C ALA A 359 8.92 -28.10 42.31
N LEU A 360 8.00 -29.04 42.06
CA LEU A 360 6.56 -28.75 42.04
C LEU A 360 6.06 -28.23 43.41
N LEU A 361 6.54 -28.81 44.51
CA LEU A 361 6.10 -28.42 45.85
C LEU A 361 6.75 -27.11 46.33
N GLU A 362 8.01 -26.85 45.97
CA GLU A 362 8.69 -25.58 46.28
C GLU A 362 7.96 -24.38 45.66
N VAL A 363 7.43 -24.52 44.44
CA VAL A 363 6.65 -23.45 43.79
C VAL A 363 5.20 -23.34 44.29
N GLY A 364 4.79 -24.16 45.26
CA GLY A 364 3.44 -24.15 45.84
C GLY A 364 2.42 -25.05 45.13
N GLY A 365 2.88 -26.02 44.33
CA GLY A 365 2.04 -26.95 43.58
C GLY A 365 1.65 -26.45 42.18
N SER A 366 0.71 -27.17 41.56
CA SER A 366 0.11 -26.77 40.27
C SER A 366 -0.74 -25.49 40.45
N PRO A 367 -0.51 -24.42 39.69
CA PRO A 367 -1.20 -23.13 39.86
C PRO A 367 -2.73 -23.20 39.73
N THR A 368 -3.47 -22.82 40.78
CA THR A 368 -4.94 -22.83 40.81
C THR A 368 -5.59 -21.47 40.57
N TRP A 369 -4.85 -20.50 40.02
CA TRP A 369 -5.29 -19.10 39.85
C TRP A 369 -5.47 -18.64 38.38
N THR A 370 -5.26 -19.52 37.39
CA THR A 370 -5.44 -19.22 35.95
C THR A 370 -5.92 -20.45 35.16
N LEU A 371 -6.68 -20.23 34.07
CA LEU A 371 -7.12 -21.24 33.09
C LEU A 371 -5.99 -21.87 32.23
N THR A 372 -4.75 -21.40 32.40
CA THR A 372 -3.56 -21.94 31.75
C THR A 372 -2.51 -22.22 32.82
N GLU A 373 -2.87 -23.13 33.72
CA GLU A 373 -2.10 -23.51 34.91
C GLU A 373 -0.68 -23.98 34.59
N ASP A 374 -0.50 -24.75 33.51
CA ASP A 374 0.78 -25.38 33.17
C ASP A 374 1.80 -24.35 32.64
N TYR A 375 1.31 -23.37 31.87
CA TYR A 375 2.11 -22.22 31.45
C TYR A 375 2.59 -21.41 32.66
N ALA A 376 1.69 -21.18 33.62
CA ALA A 376 2.05 -20.54 34.88
C ALA A 376 3.02 -21.39 35.71
N LEU A 377 2.89 -22.72 35.71
CA LEU A 377 3.82 -23.63 36.40
C LEU A 377 5.24 -23.48 35.83
N GLY A 378 5.38 -23.45 34.51
CA GLY A 378 6.67 -23.18 33.85
C GLY A 378 7.27 -21.84 34.26
N MET A 379 6.45 -20.79 34.43
CA MET A 379 6.89 -19.48 34.90
C MET A 379 7.32 -19.48 36.37
N GLU A 380 6.55 -20.13 37.24
CA GLU A 380 6.86 -20.24 38.66
C GLU A 380 8.14 -21.07 38.89
N LEU A 381 8.29 -22.22 38.23
CA LEU A 381 9.54 -22.99 38.22
C LEU A 381 10.73 -22.09 37.87
N LYS A 382 10.61 -21.27 36.81
CA LYS A 382 11.69 -20.35 36.40
C LYS A 382 11.98 -19.26 37.43
N LYS A 383 10.99 -18.79 38.20
CA LYS A 383 11.16 -17.83 39.30
C LYS A 383 11.95 -18.40 40.48
N TYR A 384 11.94 -19.72 40.69
CA TYR A 384 12.71 -20.40 41.72
C TYR A 384 14.05 -20.97 41.21
N GLY A 385 14.42 -20.64 39.95
CA GLY A 385 15.70 -21.05 39.36
C GLY A 385 15.67 -22.41 38.66
N TRP A 386 14.55 -23.14 38.72
CA TRP A 386 14.38 -24.40 38.02
C TRP A 386 14.42 -24.22 36.50
N HIS A 387 15.04 -25.21 35.85
CA HIS A 387 15.21 -25.27 34.42
C HIS A 387 14.23 -26.27 33.80
N CYS A 388 13.49 -25.80 32.79
CA CYS A 388 12.65 -26.63 31.96
C CYS A 388 13.44 -27.14 30.73
N ARG A 389 12.99 -28.25 30.13
CA ARG A 389 13.55 -28.88 28.92
C ARG A 389 12.43 -29.30 27.97
N TYR A 390 12.72 -29.32 26.68
CA TYR A 390 11.81 -29.83 25.64
C TYR A 390 12.43 -31.00 24.88
N VAL A 391 11.61 -32.02 24.62
CA VAL A 391 11.94 -33.16 23.77
C VAL A 391 11.25 -32.94 22.43
N GLN A 392 11.99 -32.70 21.35
CA GLN A 392 11.39 -32.47 20.02
C GLN A 392 11.00 -33.80 19.34
N GLU A 393 10.19 -34.61 20.02
CA GLU A 393 9.61 -35.86 19.51
C GLU A 393 8.16 -36.02 19.98
N TYR A 394 7.26 -36.47 19.12
CA TYR A 394 5.87 -36.75 19.49
C TYR A 394 5.75 -38.05 20.27
N LEU A 395 5.98 -38.00 21.59
CA LEU A 395 5.95 -39.18 22.46
C LEU A 395 4.57 -39.52 23.03
N ALA A 396 3.53 -38.72 22.74
CA ALA A 396 2.15 -39.06 23.07
C ALA A 396 1.15 -38.45 22.08
N ILE A 397 0.06 -39.18 21.83
CA ILE A 397 -0.97 -38.88 20.84
C ILE A 397 -2.32 -38.73 21.56
N GLY A 398 -3.02 -37.61 21.34
CA GLY A 398 -4.32 -37.33 21.94
C GLY A 398 -5.46 -37.18 20.93
N GLU A 399 -6.61 -36.70 21.40
CA GLU A 399 -7.81 -36.45 20.59
C GLU A 399 -8.15 -34.95 20.52
N ALA A 400 -8.11 -34.37 19.31
CA ALA A 400 -8.44 -32.97 19.08
C ALA A 400 -9.95 -32.73 18.97
N PRO A 401 -10.45 -31.51 19.23
CA PRO A 401 -11.83 -31.17 18.91
C PRO A 401 -12.09 -31.21 17.40
N ASP A 402 -13.11 -31.96 17.00
CA ASP A 402 -13.56 -32.10 15.60
C ASP A 402 -14.51 -30.98 15.16
N GLN A 403 -15.24 -30.33 16.08
CA GLN A 403 -16.20 -29.28 15.76
C GLN A 403 -15.61 -27.87 15.92
N ILE A 404 -15.89 -26.98 14.95
CA ILE A 404 -15.45 -25.56 14.94
C ILE A 404 -15.73 -24.88 16.29
N ARG A 405 -16.96 -25.02 16.80
CA ARG A 405 -17.41 -24.48 18.08
C ARG A 405 -16.52 -24.90 19.25
N ASN A 406 -16.04 -26.15 19.24
CA ASN A 406 -15.17 -26.70 20.28
C ASN A 406 -13.74 -26.17 20.13
N CYS A 407 -13.22 -26.02 18.91
CA CYS A 407 -11.94 -25.33 18.63
C CYS A 407 -11.96 -23.88 19.13
N TYR A 408 -13.01 -23.13 18.79
CA TYR A 408 -13.22 -21.75 19.24
C TYR A 408 -13.30 -21.66 20.78
N GLN A 409 -14.01 -22.60 21.43
CA GLN A 409 -14.07 -22.65 22.91
C GLN A 409 -12.71 -22.96 23.54
N GLN A 410 -11.96 -23.94 23.01
CA GLN A 410 -10.64 -24.33 23.53
C GLN A 410 -9.65 -23.17 23.43
N ARG A 411 -9.49 -22.58 22.23
CA ARG A 411 -8.62 -21.42 22.02
C ARG A 411 -9.07 -20.20 22.85
N SER A 412 -10.38 -20.01 23.06
CA SER A 412 -10.93 -18.99 23.97
C SER A 412 -10.66 -19.28 25.46
N ARG A 413 -10.40 -20.51 25.88
CA ARG A 413 -9.94 -20.81 27.26
C ARG A 413 -8.47 -20.42 27.40
N TRP A 414 -7.62 -20.86 26.48
CA TRP A 414 -6.19 -20.55 26.48
C TRP A 414 -5.92 -19.04 26.46
N CYS A 415 -6.58 -18.31 25.57
CA CYS A 415 -6.45 -16.85 25.47
C CYS A 415 -6.86 -16.13 26.77
N LYS A 416 -7.93 -16.60 27.46
CA LYS A 416 -8.33 -16.05 28.77
C LYS A 416 -7.30 -16.32 29.86
N GLY A 417 -6.76 -17.53 29.96
CA GLY A 417 -5.73 -17.85 30.98
C GLY A 417 -4.47 -17.00 30.82
N HIS A 418 -4.03 -16.80 29.57
CA HIS A 418 -2.94 -15.88 29.23
C HIS A 418 -3.24 -14.43 29.66
N PHE A 419 -4.47 -13.93 29.43
CA PHE A 419 -4.88 -12.62 29.93
C PHE A 419 -5.00 -12.54 31.46
N GLN A 420 -5.46 -13.61 32.13
CA GLN A 420 -5.48 -13.69 33.60
C GLN A 420 -4.07 -13.57 34.19
N ILE A 421 -3.07 -14.20 33.56
CA ILE A 421 -1.66 -14.07 33.94
C ILE A 421 -1.17 -12.63 33.72
N MET A 422 -1.34 -12.09 32.51
CA MET A 422 -0.79 -10.79 32.12
C MET A 422 -1.36 -9.60 32.90
N PHE A 423 -2.67 -9.60 33.16
CA PHE A 423 -3.34 -8.50 33.85
C PHE A 423 -3.38 -8.69 35.38
N SER A 424 -2.90 -9.83 35.90
CA SER A 424 -2.79 -10.03 37.35
C SER A 424 -1.69 -9.16 37.95
N TRP A 425 -2.05 -8.29 38.90
CA TRP A 425 -1.09 -7.49 39.68
C TRP A 425 -0.01 -8.34 40.39
N GLN A 426 -0.34 -9.58 40.78
CA GLN A 426 0.58 -10.47 41.49
C GLN A 426 1.40 -11.35 40.54
N HIS A 427 0.84 -11.74 39.40
CA HIS A 427 1.43 -12.75 38.50
C HIS A 427 1.84 -12.24 37.11
N CYS A 428 1.64 -10.96 36.80
CA CYS A 428 2.08 -10.36 35.53
C CYS A 428 3.60 -10.59 35.32
N PRO A 429 4.02 -11.21 34.20
CA PRO A 429 5.42 -11.53 33.93
C PRO A 429 6.33 -10.29 33.94
N LEU A 430 5.85 -9.17 33.40
CA LEU A 430 6.59 -7.90 33.34
C LEU A 430 7.00 -7.35 34.72
N PHE A 431 6.23 -7.67 35.76
CA PHE A 431 6.46 -7.19 37.13
C PHE A 431 7.16 -8.22 38.04
N GLN A 432 7.41 -9.44 37.57
CA GLN A 432 8.09 -10.47 38.37
C GLN A 432 9.58 -10.16 38.56
N ARG A 433 9.95 -9.60 39.72
CA ARG A 433 11.35 -9.27 40.06
C ARG A 433 12.30 -10.48 40.02
N LYS A 434 11.80 -11.69 40.34
CA LYS A 434 12.56 -12.96 40.26
C LYS A 434 12.87 -13.42 38.82
N LEU A 435 12.19 -12.89 37.80
CA LEU A 435 12.51 -13.17 36.40
C LEU A 435 13.52 -12.14 35.85
N SER A 436 14.49 -12.62 35.07
CA SER A 436 15.37 -11.76 34.26
C SER A 436 14.56 -11.02 33.20
N TRP A 437 15.04 -9.85 32.76
CA TRP A 437 14.30 -8.99 31.83
C TRP A 437 13.91 -9.71 30.51
N ILE A 438 14.80 -10.57 29.98
CA ILE A 438 14.52 -11.42 28.80
C ILE A 438 13.36 -12.37 29.09
N MET A 439 13.39 -13.04 30.25
CA MET A 439 12.32 -13.98 30.64
C MET A 439 10.99 -13.25 30.79
N ARG A 440 10.96 -12.01 31.33
CA ARG A 440 9.72 -11.22 31.40
C ARG A 440 9.10 -10.97 30.03
N ILE A 441 9.93 -10.69 29.02
CA ILE A 441 9.47 -10.50 27.63
C ILE A 441 8.96 -11.83 27.04
N LEU A 442 9.70 -12.93 27.19
CA LEU A 442 9.30 -14.24 26.67
C LEU A 442 8.03 -14.79 27.33
N TYR A 443 7.88 -14.67 28.66
CA TYR A 443 6.63 -15.02 29.36
C TYR A 443 5.48 -14.05 29.07
N SER A 444 5.72 -12.91 28.41
CA SER A 444 4.66 -12.03 27.89
C SER A 444 4.36 -12.25 26.39
N SER A 445 5.26 -12.85 25.61
CA SER A 445 5.10 -12.94 24.14
C SER A 445 3.87 -13.74 23.70
N GLY A 446 3.54 -14.81 24.44
CA GLY A 446 2.35 -15.64 24.17
C GLY A 446 1.03 -14.90 24.40
N VAL A 447 1.01 -13.90 25.28
CA VAL A 447 -0.17 -13.05 25.51
C VAL A 447 -0.22 -11.91 24.49
N TRP A 448 0.95 -11.34 24.18
CA TRP A 448 1.09 -10.21 23.27
C TRP A 448 0.58 -10.52 21.86
N SER A 449 0.85 -11.73 21.34
CA SER A 449 0.34 -12.15 20.03
C SER A 449 -1.21 -12.17 19.95
N TYR A 450 -1.91 -12.48 21.05
CA TYR A 450 -3.37 -12.37 21.11
C TYR A 450 -3.86 -10.92 21.10
N ILE A 451 -3.15 -9.99 21.76
CA ILE A 451 -3.48 -8.55 21.75
C ILE A 451 -3.28 -7.99 20.34
N VAL A 452 -2.14 -8.29 19.72
CA VAL A 452 -1.80 -7.84 18.38
C VAL A 452 -2.80 -8.39 17.37
N GLY A 453 -3.07 -9.70 17.37
CA GLY A 453 -4.07 -10.31 16.47
C GLY A 453 -5.50 -9.82 16.71
N ALA A 454 -5.87 -9.41 17.93
CA ALA A 454 -7.17 -8.80 18.21
C ALA A 454 -7.35 -7.41 17.57
N ILE A 455 -6.26 -6.68 17.32
CA ILE A 455 -6.26 -5.29 16.82
C ILE A 455 -5.89 -5.22 15.34
N SER A 456 -4.81 -5.90 14.93
CA SER A 456 -4.25 -5.78 13.58
C SER A 456 -5.11 -6.48 12.53
N THR A 457 -5.57 -7.70 12.78
CA THR A 457 -6.40 -8.46 11.85
C THR A 457 -7.67 -7.72 11.40
N PRO A 458 -8.56 -7.23 12.29
CA PRO A 458 -9.74 -6.49 11.83
C PRO A 458 -9.36 -5.18 11.12
N THR A 459 -8.27 -4.53 11.53
CA THR A 459 -7.79 -3.30 10.86
C THR A 459 -7.37 -3.58 9.42
N PHE A 460 -6.52 -4.58 9.18
CA PHE A 460 -6.07 -4.94 7.83
C PHE A 460 -7.18 -5.56 6.95
N ILE A 461 -8.31 -6.00 7.53
CA ILE A 461 -9.53 -6.33 6.78
C ILE A 461 -10.30 -5.06 6.36
N VAL A 462 -10.30 -4.01 7.20
CA VAL A 462 -11.08 -2.78 6.98
C VAL A 462 -10.40 -1.79 6.03
N ILE A 463 -9.06 -1.69 6.02
CA ILE A 463 -8.31 -0.75 5.15
C ILE A 463 -8.71 -0.82 3.66
N PRO A 464 -8.76 -2.00 2.99
CA PRO A 464 -9.15 -2.06 1.59
C PRO A 464 -10.60 -1.60 1.39
N CYS A 465 -11.51 -1.91 2.31
CA CYS A 465 -12.89 -1.41 2.28
C CYS A 465 -12.93 0.13 2.38
N VAL A 466 -12.17 0.72 3.31
CA VAL A 466 -12.07 2.18 3.47
C VAL A 466 -11.57 2.86 2.19
N THR A 467 -10.54 2.28 1.56
CA THR A 467 -10.00 2.81 0.31
C THR A 467 -11.00 2.70 -0.83
N ILE A 468 -11.66 1.55 -0.99
CA ILE A 468 -12.61 1.33 -2.09
C ILE A 468 -13.90 2.13 -1.91
N TRP A 469 -14.35 2.37 -0.67
CA TRP A 469 -15.59 3.11 -0.41
C TRP A 469 -15.36 4.62 -0.39
N PHE A 470 -14.35 5.09 0.36
CA PHE A 470 -14.10 6.51 0.63
C PHE A 470 -12.90 7.11 -0.13
N GLY A 471 -12.10 6.30 -0.84
CA GLY A 471 -10.93 6.76 -1.60
C GLY A 471 -9.67 7.04 -0.77
N VAL A 472 -9.71 6.80 0.55
CA VAL A 472 -8.62 7.15 1.47
C VAL A 472 -7.69 5.96 1.67
N PHE A 473 -6.49 6.03 1.06
CA PHE A 473 -5.41 5.06 1.27
C PHE A 473 -4.53 5.49 2.46
N PRO A 474 -3.99 4.58 3.28
CA PRO A 474 -3.26 4.95 4.51
C PRO A 474 -1.81 5.40 4.29
N ILE A 475 -1.38 5.54 3.02
CA ILE A 475 -0.05 6.02 2.62
C ILE A 475 -0.12 6.87 1.35
N VAL A 476 0.78 7.83 1.25
CA VAL A 476 1.22 8.40 -0.02
C VAL A 476 1.91 7.29 -0.83
N VAL A 477 1.40 6.95 -2.01
CA VAL A 477 2.06 5.98 -2.91
C VAL A 477 3.17 6.69 -3.68
N SER A 478 4.40 6.25 -3.50
CA SER A 478 5.61 6.82 -4.12
C SER A 478 6.67 5.74 -4.34
N GLN A 479 7.74 6.03 -5.09
CA GLN A 479 8.89 5.11 -5.26
C GLN A 479 9.48 4.65 -3.92
N TRP A 480 9.54 5.54 -2.93
CA TRP A 480 10.02 5.20 -1.59
C TRP A 480 9.06 4.26 -0.87
N ALA A 481 7.75 4.48 -1.01
CA ALA A 481 6.74 3.57 -0.48
C ALA A 481 6.83 2.18 -1.14
N ALA A 482 6.94 2.12 -2.48
CA ALA A 482 7.08 0.87 -3.23
C ALA A 482 8.33 0.09 -2.80
N LEU A 483 9.49 0.75 -2.74
CA LEU A 483 10.75 0.14 -2.27
C LEU A 483 10.66 -0.31 -0.81
N GLY A 484 10.19 0.56 0.09
CA GLY A 484 10.03 0.27 1.52
C GLY A 484 9.10 -0.92 1.77
N VAL A 485 7.92 -0.94 1.15
CA VAL A 485 6.97 -2.06 1.23
C VAL A 485 7.58 -3.33 0.65
N THR A 486 8.29 -3.25 -0.48
CA THR A 486 8.92 -4.42 -1.12
C THR A 486 9.89 -5.12 -0.17
N VAL A 487 10.89 -4.39 0.35
CA VAL A 487 11.94 -4.99 1.19
C VAL A 487 11.40 -5.43 2.55
N TYR A 488 10.46 -4.68 3.13
CA TYR A 488 9.82 -5.03 4.40
C TYR A 488 8.90 -6.24 4.26
N TYR A 489 8.08 -6.31 3.21
CA TYR A 489 7.19 -7.44 2.95
C TYR A 489 8.00 -8.73 2.74
N LEU A 490 9.05 -8.69 1.91
CA LEU A 490 9.92 -9.84 1.69
C LEU A 490 10.57 -10.32 2.99
N ALA A 491 11.21 -9.42 3.75
CA ALA A 491 11.86 -9.81 5.00
C ALA A 491 10.86 -10.30 6.07
N THR A 492 9.66 -9.73 6.12
CA THR A 492 8.58 -10.22 7.00
C THR A 492 8.18 -11.64 6.63
N ASN A 493 8.03 -11.95 5.35
CA ASN A 493 7.73 -13.30 4.88
C ASN A 493 8.88 -14.28 5.12
N MET A 494 10.15 -13.86 4.97
CA MET A 494 11.33 -14.67 5.28
C MET A 494 11.41 -15.07 6.76
N VAL A 495 10.86 -14.26 7.67
CA VAL A 495 10.72 -14.59 9.09
C VAL A 495 9.49 -15.47 9.33
N LEU A 496 8.29 -15.03 8.92
CA LEU A 496 7.02 -15.72 9.23
C LEU A 496 6.88 -17.10 8.57
N TYR A 497 7.44 -17.29 7.37
CA TYR A 497 7.41 -18.56 6.64
C TYR A 497 8.77 -19.28 6.66
N TYR A 498 9.64 -18.96 7.64
CA TYR A 498 10.86 -19.73 7.88
C TYR A 498 10.51 -21.20 8.17
N VAL A 499 11.01 -22.11 7.34
CA VAL A 499 10.83 -23.56 7.50
C VAL A 499 12.17 -24.30 7.56
N ARG A 500 12.20 -25.37 8.37
CA ARG A 500 13.27 -26.38 8.40
C ARG A 500 12.96 -27.56 7.47
N SER A 501 11.70 -27.72 7.08
CA SER A 501 11.21 -28.70 6.11
C SER A 501 10.16 -28.05 5.21
N TRP A 502 10.32 -28.19 3.90
CA TRP A 502 9.41 -27.64 2.88
C TRP A 502 7.96 -28.16 3.04
N LEU A 503 7.77 -29.34 3.63
CA LEU A 503 6.46 -29.90 3.97
C LEU A 503 5.65 -29.04 4.95
N HIS A 504 6.30 -28.16 5.71
CA HIS A 504 5.64 -27.31 6.71
C HIS A 504 5.15 -25.95 6.17
N ILE A 505 5.38 -25.60 4.90
CA ILE A 505 4.88 -24.32 4.33
C ILE A 505 3.35 -24.26 4.34
N GLU A 506 2.67 -25.33 3.91
CA GLU A 506 1.20 -25.45 3.96
C GLU A 506 0.69 -25.24 5.40
N ALA A 507 1.40 -25.81 6.39
CA ALA A 507 1.07 -25.66 7.81
C ALA A 507 1.28 -24.23 8.34
N LEU A 508 2.37 -23.54 7.99
CA LEU A 508 2.58 -22.15 8.43
C LEU A 508 1.54 -21.19 7.83
N TRP A 509 1.14 -21.40 6.57
CA TRP A 509 0.04 -20.65 5.97
C TRP A 509 -1.30 -20.94 6.65
N PHE A 510 -1.63 -22.20 6.93
CA PHE A 510 -2.83 -22.53 7.71
C PHE A 510 -2.80 -21.93 9.12
N ALA A 511 -1.64 -21.86 9.78
CA ALA A 511 -1.51 -21.19 11.08
C ALA A 511 -1.81 -19.67 10.98
N ASN A 512 -1.41 -19.02 9.89
CA ASN A 512 -1.78 -17.62 9.60
C ASN A 512 -3.29 -17.48 9.34
N VAL A 513 -3.88 -18.32 8.48
CA VAL A 513 -5.34 -18.38 8.22
C VAL A 513 -6.12 -18.58 9.52
N ALA A 514 -5.70 -19.51 10.38
CA ALA A 514 -6.32 -19.75 11.68
C ALA A 514 -6.25 -18.51 12.59
N ASN A 515 -5.09 -17.85 12.68
CA ASN A 515 -4.96 -16.61 13.46
C ASN A 515 -5.89 -15.50 12.94
N GLN A 516 -5.99 -15.35 11.61
CA GLN A 516 -6.90 -14.37 10.98
C GLN A 516 -8.39 -14.68 11.18
N LEU A 517 -8.76 -15.92 11.51
CA LEU A 517 -10.14 -16.27 11.90
C LEU A 517 -10.43 -16.02 13.38
N MET A 518 -9.38 -15.98 14.21
CA MET A 518 -9.52 -16.05 15.66
C MET A 518 -9.49 -14.68 16.38
N TRP A 519 -9.23 -13.58 15.68
CA TRP A 519 -9.22 -12.21 16.24
C TRP A 519 -10.47 -11.89 17.08
N TRP A 520 -11.66 -12.25 16.59
CA TRP A 520 -12.91 -12.00 17.31
C TRP A 520 -13.01 -12.82 18.60
N THR A 521 -12.42 -14.02 18.60
CA THR A 521 -12.31 -14.84 19.81
C THR A 521 -11.33 -14.24 20.81
N TYR A 522 -10.26 -13.61 20.34
CA TYR A 522 -9.30 -12.87 21.17
C TYR A 522 -9.94 -11.62 21.79
N ILE A 523 -10.70 -10.81 21.03
CA ILE A 523 -11.49 -9.68 21.59
C ILE A 523 -12.48 -10.17 22.65
N LYS A 524 -13.27 -11.22 22.35
CA LYS A 524 -14.22 -11.80 23.33
C LYS A 524 -13.53 -12.39 24.57
N ALA A 525 -12.28 -12.83 24.45
CA ALA A 525 -11.48 -13.28 25.59
C ALA A 525 -10.94 -12.09 26.40
N LEU A 526 -10.40 -11.06 25.73
CA LEU A 526 -9.87 -9.84 26.32
C LEU A 526 -10.94 -9.11 27.14
N TYR A 527 -12.10 -8.82 26.54
CA TYR A 527 -13.22 -8.19 27.22
C TYR A 527 -13.66 -8.94 28.48
N ARG A 528 -13.70 -10.28 28.41
CA ARG A 528 -14.07 -11.12 29.57
C ARG A 528 -12.99 -11.20 30.64
N ALA A 529 -11.71 -11.14 30.26
CA ALA A 529 -10.60 -11.07 31.20
C ALA A 529 -10.63 -9.72 31.94
N LEU A 530 -10.74 -8.61 31.22
CA LEU A 530 -10.87 -7.25 31.78
C LEU A 530 -12.08 -7.14 32.72
N ASN A 531 -13.27 -7.62 32.31
CA ASN A 531 -14.45 -7.61 33.17
C ASN A 531 -14.31 -8.48 34.44
N SER A 532 -13.40 -9.45 34.46
CA SER A 532 -13.15 -10.26 35.66
C SER A 532 -12.43 -9.50 36.77
N PHE A 533 -11.66 -8.46 36.42
CA PHE A 533 -11.11 -7.51 37.40
C PHE A 533 -12.19 -6.66 38.06
N PHE A 534 -13.29 -6.39 37.36
CA PHE A 534 -14.50 -5.75 37.88
C PHE A 534 -15.49 -6.75 38.50
N GLY A 535 -15.01 -7.90 39.00
CA GLY A 535 -15.80 -8.86 39.78
C GLY A 535 -16.60 -9.91 39.00
N SER A 536 -16.57 -9.90 37.66
CA SER A 536 -17.29 -10.90 36.86
C SER A 536 -16.61 -12.28 36.89
N ARG A 537 -17.30 -13.32 37.36
CA ARG A 537 -16.74 -14.69 37.42
C ARG A 537 -16.61 -15.32 36.02
N ILE A 538 -15.37 -15.68 35.64
CA ILE A 538 -15.11 -16.49 34.43
C ILE A 538 -15.50 -17.95 34.73
N GLN A 539 -16.61 -18.41 34.17
CA GLN A 539 -17.04 -19.81 34.29
C GLN A 539 -16.27 -20.74 33.35
N PHE A 540 -15.82 -21.88 33.87
CA PHE A 540 -15.32 -23.00 33.08
C PHE A 540 -16.48 -23.76 32.42
N LYS A 541 -16.38 -23.99 31.11
CA LYS A 541 -17.26 -24.89 30.36
C LYS A 541 -16.41 -25.99 29.73
N THR A 542 -16.79 -27.24 30.00
CA THR A 542 -16.15 -28.43 29.42
C THR A 542 -16.36 -28.44 27.91
N THR A 543 -15.27 -28.62 27.15
CA THR A 543 -15.37 -28.99 25.74
C THR A 543 -15.98 -30.39 25.67
N LEU A 544 -17.07 -30.56 24.93
CA LEU A 544 -17.64 -31.89 24.67
C LEU A 544 -16.82 -32.57 23.56
N LYS A 545 -16.38 -33.81 23.78
CA LYS A 545 -15.78 -34.68 22.75
C LYS A 545 -16.87 -35.67 22.30
N GLY A 546 -17.18 -35.70 21.01
CA GLY A 546 -18.26 -36.52 20.44
C GLY A 546 -19.05 -35.83 19.32
N ALA A 547 -19.45 -36.60 18.31
CA ALA A 547 -19.80 -36.12 16.97
C ALA A 547 -21.22 -35.51 16.78
N SER A 548 -22.01 -35.27 17.83
CA SER A 548 -23.46 -35.06 17.71
C SER A 548 -23.97 -33.64 18.03
N MET A 549 -23.57 -32.63 17.26
CA MET A 549 -24.36 -31.38 17.09
C MET A 549 -24.33 -30.85 15.66
N LEU A 550 -25.45 -31.00 14.95
CA LEU A 550 -25.65 -30.60 13.54
C LEU A 550 -25.97 -29.10 13.38
N MET A 551 -25.35 -28.49 12.36
CA MET A 551 -25.69 -27.25 11.64
C MET A 551 -26.06 -25.97 12.44
N ASN A 552 -27.09 -26.00 13.29
CA ASN A 552 -27.67 -24.82 13.95
C ASN A 552 -26.72 -24.08 14.89
N SER A 553 -25.69 -24.74 15.41
CA SER A 553 -24.66 -24.09 16.23
C SER A 553 -23.59 -23.35 15.41
N ALA A 554 -23.44 -23.64 14.11
CA ALA A 554 -22.36 -23.09 13.29
C ALA A 554 -22.58 -21.60 12.96
N LEU A 555 -23.79 -21.22 12.54
CA LEU A 555 -24.13 -19.83 12.19
C LEU A 555 -23.82 -18.84 13.32
N ARG A 556 -24.07 -19.22 14.58
CA ARG A 556 -23.79 -18.41 15.77
C ARG A 556 -22.30 -18.15 16.02
N ASP A 557 -21.42 -19.06 15.60
CA ASP A 557 -19.98 -18.90 15.78
C ASP A 557 -19.29 -18.33 14.52
N LEU A 558 -19.95 -18.40 13.35
CA LEU A 558 -19.44 -17.96 12.04
C LEU A 558 -19.94 -16.60 11.54
N TRP A 559 -20.85 -15.93 12.25
CA TRP A 559 -21.39 -14.63 11.79
C TRP A 559 -20.32 -13.56 11.53
N MET A 560 -19.20 -13.58 12.27
CA MET A 560 -18.14 -12.60 12.09
C MET A 560 -17.28 -12.90 10.83
N PRO A 561 -16.79 -14.14 10.59
CA PRO A 561 -16.29 -14.54 9.27
C PRO A 561 -17.28 -14.22 8.13
N GLY A 562 -18.57 -14.48 8.32
CA GLY A 562 -19.62 -14.14 7.35
C GLY A 562 -19.72 -12.64 7.06
N LEU A 563 -19.70 -11.79 8.09
CA LEU A 563 -19.70 -10.34 7.96
C LEU A 563 -18.44 -9.84 7.23
N CYS A 564 -17.25 -10.35 7.59
CA CYS A 564 -16.01 -10.02 6.89
C CYS A 564 -16.09 -10.41 5.40
N ALA A 565 -16.54 -11.63 5.08
CA ALA A 565 -16.71 -12.07 3.70
C ALA A 565 -17.69 -11.19 2.92
N PHE A 566 -18.84 -10.83 3.52
CA PHE A 566 -19.83 -9.94 2.92
C PHE A 566 -19.26 -8.55 2.63
N LEU A 567 -18.61 -7.91 3.62
CA LEU A 567 -18.02 -6.57 3.46
C LEU A 567 -16.91 -6.54 2.39
N LEU A 568 -16.07 -7.58 2.34
CA LEU A 568 -15.02 -7.70 1.34
C LEU A 568 -15.58 -7.96 -0.06
N LEU A 569 -16.58 -8.83 -0.21
CA LEU A 569 -17.27 -9.05 -1.49
C LEU A 569 -17.97 -7.78 -1.99
N ALA A 570 -18.71 -7.09 -1.12
CA ALA A 570 -19.33 -5.80 -1.45
C ALA A 570 -18.28 -4.78 -1.89
N SER A 571 -17.13 -4.71 -1.20
CA SER A 571 -16.02 -3.84 -1.58
C SER A 571 -15.41 -4.21 -2.92
N ILE A 572 -15.17 -5.49 -3.20
CA ILE A 572 -14.65 -5.95 -4.50
C ILE A 572 -15.61 -5.53 -5.63
N ILE A 573 -16.92 -5.75 -5.47
CA ILE A 573 -17.95 -5.34 -6.44
C ILE A 573 -17.94 -3.81 -6.64
N THR A 574 -17.95 -3.03 -5.56
CA THR A 574 -17.85 -1.56 -5.62
C THR A 574 -16.57 -1.10 -6.32
N GLY A 575 -15.45 -1.81 -6.11
CA GLY A 575 -14.17 -1.53 -6.75
C GLY A 575 -14.24 -1.71 -8.27
N PHE A 576 -14.80 -2.82 -8.75
CA PHE A 576 -15.00 -3.03 -10.18
C PHE A 576 -16.00 -2.05 -10.81
N VAL A 577 -17.07 -1.67 -10.10
CA VAL A 577 -18.00 -0.61 -10.55
C VAL A 577 -17.26 0.72 -10.70
N LYS A 578 -16.41 1.09 -9.74
CA LYS A 578 -15.59 2.32 -9.83
C LYS A 578 -14.54 2.27 -10.95
N LEU A 579 -13.92 1.11 -11.20
CA LEU A 579 -13.02 0.90 -12.35
C LEU A 579 -13.73 1.08 -13.69
N ALA A 580 -15.00 0.66 -13.79
CA ALA A 580 -15.79 0.79 -15.02
C ALA A 580 -16.33 2.22 -15.28
N GLN A 581 -16.28 3.12 -14.28
CA GLN A 581 -16.87 4.46 -14.35
C GLN A 581 -15.90 5.57 -14.79
N GLY A 582 -14.61 5.28 -14.99
CA GLY A 582 -13.64 6.26 -15.48
C GLY A 582 -12.21 5.72 -15.52
N PRO A 583 -11.27 6.42 -16.20
CA PRO A 583 -9.88 6.00 -16.39
C PRO A 583 -9.10 6.03 -15.06
N THR A 584 -9.28 4.99 -14.26
CA THR A 584 -8.75 4.86 -12.89
C THR A 584 -7.62 3.83 -12.77
N LEU A 585 -6.97 3.50 -13.90
CA LEU A 585 -5.85 2.57 -13.99
C LEU A 585 -4.68 2.96 -13.05
N ALA A 586 -4.48 4.25 -12.79
CA ALA A 586 -3.36 4.79 -12.02
C ALA A 586 -3.74 5.18 -10.57
N SER A 587 -4.34 4.27 -9.79
CA SER A 587 -4.76 4.59 -8.41
C SER A 587 -4.60 3.43 -7.40
N PRO A 588 -4.57 3.72 -6.07
CA PRO A 588 -4.56 2.69 -5.02
C PRO A 588 -5.78 1.75 -5.01
N LEU A 589 -6.77 1.99 -5.88
CA LEU A 589 -7.98 1.18 -6.03
C LEU A 589 -7.66 -0.26 -6.43
N ILE A 590 -6.79 -0.49 -7.43
CA ILE A 590 -6.45 -1.85 -7.90
C ILE A 590 -5.71 -2.63 -6.81
N ILE A 591 -4.74 -1.99 -6.13
CA ILE A 591 -4.04 -2.56 -4.98
C ILE A 591 -5.06 -2.95 -3.89
N SER A 592 -6.04 -2.09 -3.61
CA SER A 592 -7.05 -2.34 -2.58
C SER A 592 -8.04 -3.45 -2.96
N ILE A 593 -8.38 -3.61 -4.24
CA ILE A 593 -9.20 -4.71 -4.74
C ILE A 593 -8.45 -6.04 -4.57
N LEU A 594 -7.18 -6.12 -4.98
CA LEU A 594 -6.34 -7.31 -4.78
C LEU A 594 -6.17 -7.65 -3.30
N TRP A 595 -5.94 -6.64 -2.45
CA TRP A 595 -5.91 -6.82 -1.01
C TRP A 595 -7.25 -7.37 -0.48
N ALA A 596 -8.39 -6.82 -0.91
CA ALA A 596 -9.70 -7.35 -0.53
C ALA A 596 -9.89 -8.82 -0.94
N PHE A 597 -9.38 -9.25 -2.10
CA PHE A 597 -9.35 -10.66 -2.51
C PHE A 597 -8.51 -11.53 -1.56
N VAL A 598 -7.31 -11.10 -1.15
CA VAL A 598 -6.48 -11.86 -0.19
C VAL A 598 -7.14 -11.93 1.18
N ALA A 599 -7.69 -10.82 1.66
CA ALA A 599 -8.40 -10.75 2.94
C ALA A 599 -9.69 -11.61 2.97
N LEU A 600 -10.27 -11.91 1.80
CA LEU A 600 -11.45 -12.77 1.65
C LEU A 600 -11.12 -14.27 1.79
N VAL A 601 -9.86 -14.68 1.57
CA VAL A 601 -9.49 -16.11 1.59
C VAL A 601 -9.76 -16.76 2.96
N PRO A 602 -9.30 -16.25 4.11
CA PRO A 602 -9.60 -16.87 5.42
C PRO A 602 -11.11 -16.99 5.73
N PRO A 603 -11.95 -15.93 5.67
CA PRO A 603 -13.37 -16.07 5.99
C PRO A 603 -14.12 -16.95 4.97
N ALA A 604 -13.76 -16.92 3.69
CA ALA A 604 -14.35 -17.82 2.69
C ALA A 604 -14.04 -19.30 2.97
N LEU A 605 -12.79 -19.63 3.33
CA LEU A 605 -12.40 -20.99 3.72
C LEU A 605 -13.10 -21.44 5.01
N ALA A 606 -13.29 -20.54 5.99
CA ALA A 606 -14.03 -20.87 7.21
C ALA A 606 -15.52 -21.15 6.96
N LEU A 607 -16.15 -20.43 6.04
CA LEU A 607 -17.51 -20.70 5.61
C LEU A 607 -17.59 -22.06 4.89
N TYR A 608 -16.70 -22.33 3.93
CA TYR A 608 -16.66 -23.61 3.20
C TYR A 608 -16.42 -24.82 4.13
N TYR A 609 -15.45 -24.71 5.04
CA TYR A 609 -15.11 -25.73 6.06
C TYR A 609 -16.32 -26.07 6.96
N ALA A 610 -17.26 -25.14 7.10
CA ALA A 610 -18.45 -25.31 7.93
C ALA A 610 -19.70 -25.83 7.20
N THR A 611 -19.84 -25.59 5.89
CA THR A 611 -21.12 -25.79 5.19
C THR A 611 -21.13 -26.90 4.15
N ILE A 612 -20.00 -27.19 3.48
CA ILE A 612 -20.00 -28.07 2.29
C ILE A 612 -19.38 -29.44 2.59
N ALA A 613 -18.05 -29.55 2.70
CA ALA A 613 -17.38 -30.83 2.94
C ALA A 613 -15.94 -30.67 3.44
N ARG A 614 -15.50 -31.56 4.34
CA ARG A 614 -14.10 -31.69 4.77
C ARG A 614 -13.29 -32.68 3.92
N GLY A 615 -13.60 -32.72 2.62
CA GLY A 615 -13.06 -33.68 1.67
C GLY A 615 -11.92 -33.12 0.79
N PRO A 616 -11.54 -33.86 -0.27
CA PRO A 616 -10.47 -33.46 -1.19
C PRO A 616 -10.66 -32.09 -1.86
N SER A 617 -11.91 -31.65 -2.04
CA SER A 617 -12.24 -30.33 -2.60
C SER A 617 -11.71 -29.18 -1.72
N LEU A 618 -11.80 -29.31 -0.40
CA LEU A 618 -11.26 -28.32 0.54
C LEU A 618 -9.73 -28.29 0.48
N ALA A 619 -9.06 -29.45 0.41
CA ALA A 619 -7.60 -29.49 0.28
C ALA A 619 -7.12 -28.78 -1.02
N TRP A 620 -7.84 -28.98 -2.13
CA TRP A 620 -7.56 -28.29 -3.39
C TRP A 620 -7.80 -26.77 -3.29
N LEU A 621 -8.91 -26.34 -2.70
CA LEU A 621 -9.21 -24.93 -2.45
C LEU A 621 -8.17 -24.26 -1.54
N CYS A 622 -7.68 -24.95 -0.51
CA CYS A 622 -6.63 -24.45 0.37
C CYS A 622 -5.30 -24.28 -0.38
N ARG A 623 -4.90 -25.22 -1.23
CA ARG A 623 -3.68 -25.11 -2.06
C ARG A 623 -3.77 -23.98 -3.08
N ILE A 624 -4.96 -23.76 -3.66
CA ILE A 624 -5.19 -22.59 -4.52
C ILE A 624 -5.14 -21.30 -3.69
N GLY A 625 -5.80 -21.26 -2.52
CA GLY A 625 -5.77 -20.12 -1.61
C GLY A 625 -4.35 -19.73 -1.18
N LEU A 626 -3.50 -20.72 -0.91
CA LEU A 626 -2.06 -20.56 -0.64
C LEU A 626 -1.35 -19.87 -1.80
N VAL A 627 -1.44 -20.42 -3.02
CA VAL A 627 -0.78 -19.89 -4.22
C VAL A 627 -1.29 -18.49 -4.56
N LEU A 628 -2.61 -18.27 -4.55
CA LEU A 628 -3.22 -16.98 -4.82
C LEU A 628 -2.85 -15.92 -3.77
N SER A 629 -2.71 -16.29 -2.48
CA SER A 629 -2.26 -15.35 -1.44
C SER A 629 -0.85 -14.83 -1.73
N PHE A 630 0.08 -15.71 -2.12
CA PHE A 630 1.45 -15.32 -2.46
C PHE A 630 1.51 -14.52 -3.77
N LEU A 631 0.83 -14.99 -4.82
CA LEU A 631 0.79 -14.28 -6.11
C LEU A 631 0.18 -12.88 -5.96
N ALA A 632 -0.95 -12.72 -5.27
CA ALA A 632 -1.57 -11.43 -5.06
C ALA A 632 -0.69 -10.47 -4.24
N GLY A 633 0.07 -10.98 -3.26
CA GLY A 633 1.07 -10.19 -2.54
C GLY A 633 2.20 -9.69 -3.45
N ILE A 634 2.74 -10.56 -4.33
CA ILE A 634 3.75 -10.18 -5.33
C ILE A 634 3.16 -9.17 -6.33
N THR A 635 1.97 -9.43 -6.87
CA THR A 635 1.29 -8.53 -7.82
C THR A 635 0.98 -7.18 -7.19
N ALA A 636 0.55 -7.11 -5.93
CA ALA A 636 0.32 -5.84 -5.24
C ALA A 636 1.62 -5.02 -5.08
N VAL A 637 2.75 -5.68 -4.81
CA VAL A 637 4.07 -5.03 -4.77
C VAL A 637 4.49 -4.54 -6.16
N LEU A 638 4.41 -5.40 -7.19
CA LEU A 638 4.73 -5.02 -8.57
C LEU A 638 3.84 -3.88 -9.08
N LEU A 639 2.57 -3.84 -8.67
CA LEU A 639 1.67 -2.74 -8.97
C LEU A 639 2.06 -1.45 -8.25
N MET A 640 2.59 -1.46 -7.03
CA MET A 640 3.13 -0.22 -6.44
C MET A 640 4.30 0.37 -7.25
N TRP A 641 5.08 -0.47 -7.93
CA TRP A 641 6.12 -0.03 -8.86
C TRP A 641 5.55 0.43 -10.21
N ALA A 642 4.56 -0.28 -10.77
CA ALA A 642 3.92 0.08 -12.04
C ALA A 642 3.00 1.31 -11.95
N LEU A 643 2.42 1.56 -10.77
CA LEU A 643 1.58 2.72 -10.45
C LEU A 643 2.41 3.90 -9.92
N TYR A 644 3.75 3.84 -9.98
CA TYR A 644 4.60 4.95 -9.58
C TYR A 644 4.38 6.15 -10.52
N PRO A 645 3.96 7.31 -10.00
CA PRO A 645 3.80 8.47 -10.86
C PRO A 645 5.16 8.98 -11.34
N VAL A 646 5.29 9.14 -12.65
CA VAL A 646 6.40 9.87 -13.25
C VAL A 646 6.41 11.28 -12.67
N ASN A 647 7.50 11.68 -12.03
CA ASN A 647 7.67 13.04 -11.53
C ASN A 647 8.17 13.93 -12.67
N TYR A 648 7.43 14.99 -12.96
CA TYR A 648 7.75 15.96 -14.00
C TYR A 648 8.29 17.24 -13.38
N ASP A 649 9.39 17.76 -13.93
CA ASP A 649 9.97 19.03 -13.50
C ASP A 649 9.26 20.20 -14.20
N TYR A 650 8.19 20.68 -13.56
CA TYR A 650 7.45 21.87 -14.00
C TYR A 650 8.36 23.12 -14.08
N GLY A 651 9.44 23.18 -13.28
CA GLY A 651 10.40 24.29 -13.31
C GLY A 651 11.33 24.24 -14.53
N GLN A 652 11.74 23.03 -14.95
CA GLN A 652 12.42 22.82 -16.23
C GLN A 652 11.50 23.17 -17.40
N ALA A 653 10.25 22.67 -17.41
CA ALA A 653 9.27 23.00 -18.44
C ALA A 653 9.02 24.52 -18.54
N LEU A 654 8.91 25.21 -17.40
CA LEU A 654 8.79 26.68 -17.33
C LEU A 654 9.98 27.40 -17.97
N LYS A 655 11.21 27.02 -17.62
CA LYS A 655 12.42 27.60 -18.22
C LYS A 655 12.45 27.35 -19.72
N MET A 656 12.15 26.14 -20.16
CA MET A 656 12.09 25.81 -21.58
C MET A 656 11.03 26.63 -22.33
N SER A 657 9.87 26.92 -21.73
CA SER A 657 8.88 27.82 -22.35
C SER A 657 9.43 29.24 -22.61
N ASN A 658 10.36 29.74 -21.78
CA ASN A 658 11.07 30.99 -22.07
C ASN A 658 12.07 30.84 -23.24
N PHE A 659 12.69 29.67 -23.43
CA PHE A 659 13.51 29.41 -24.62
C PHE A 659 12.67 29.44 -25.92
N PHE A 660 11.43 28.96 -25.89
CA PHE A 660 10.51 29.12 -27.02
C PHE A 660 10.29 30.60 -27.36
N TYR A 661 9.95 31.44 -26.39
CA TYR A 661 9.79 32.87 -26.64
C TYR A 661 11.07 33.54 -27.16
N ASN A 662 12.24 33.13 -26.67
CA ASN A 662 13.52 33.60 -27.20
C ASN A 662 13.73 33.15 -28.67
N ALA A 663 13.33 31.92 -29.02
CA ALA A 663 13.41 31.40 -30.39
C ALA A 663 12.48 32.13 -31.37
N GLN A 664 11.40 32.76 -30.90
CA GLN A 664 10.49 33.59 -31.70
C GLN A 664 10.93 35.05 -31.84
N ARG A 665 11.93 35.55 -31.09
CA ARG A 665 12.34 36.98 -31.10
C ARG A 665 12.92 37.41 -32.46
N VAL A 666 12.60 38.62 -32.92
CA VAL A 666 13.20 39.24 -34.12
C VAL A 666 13.60 40.69 -33.87
N GLY A 667 14.34 41.31 -34.77
CA GLY A 667 15.03 42.58 -34.54
C GLY A 667 16.48 42.35 -34.09
N ALA A 668 17.06 43.33 -33.40
CA ALA A 668 18.38 43.20 -32.80
C ALA A 668 18.29 42.37 -31.51
N LEU A 669 18.72 41.11 -31.56
CA LEU A 669 18.73 40.20 -30.42
C LEU A 669 19.73 40.68 -29.36
N PRO A 670 19.45 40.46 -28.07
CA PRO A 670 20.34 40.94 -27.00
C PRO A 670 21.61 40.06 -26.93
N PRO A 671 22.73 40.57 -26.40
CA PRO A 671 24.01 39.82 -26.37
C PRO A 671 23.98 38.52 -25.56
N ASP A 672 23.00 38.36 -24.67
CA ASP A 672 22.74 37.19 -23.83
C ASP A 672 21.65 36.25 -24.42
N ASN A 673 21.30 36.40 -25.71
CA ASN A 673 20.33 35.53 -26.37
C ASN A 673 20.67 34.04 -26.19
N SER A 674 19.74 33.29 -25.58
CA SER A 674 19.94 31.89 -25.21
C SER A 674 19.73 30.89 -26.35
N VAL A 675 19.35 31.34 -27.56
CA VAL A 675 19.04 30.49 -28.71
C VAL A 675 20.13 30.63 -29.79
N PRO A 676 21.12 29.72 -29.85
CA PRO A 676 22.35 29.92 -30.62
C PRO A 676 22.19 29.84 -32.15
N TRP A 677 21.05 29.35 -32.63
CA TRP A 677 20.72 29.21 -34.04
C TRP A 677 19.83 30.36 -34.57
N ARG A 678 19.52 31.35 -33.73
CA ARG A 678 18.81 32.59 -34.10
C ARG A 678 19.78 33.77 -34.08
N SER A 679 19.63 34.66 -35.06
CA SER A 679 20.45 35.88 -35.20
C SER A 679 19.57 37.11 -35.42
N ASN A 680 20.22 38.27 -35.55
CA ASN A 680 19.53 39.53 -35.85
C ASN A 680 18.79 39.44 -37.19
N SER A 681 17.50 39.75 -37.19
CA SER A 681 16.62 39.64 -38.36
C SER A 681 15.64 40.80 -38.42
N LEU A 682 15.04 41.07 -39.59
CA LEU A 682 14.00 42.08 -39.78
C LEU A 682 14.38 43.51 -39.29
N LEU A 683 15.66 43.87 -39.40
CA LEU A 683 16.23 45.12 -38.84
C LEU A 683 15.78 46.43 -39.50
N TYR A 684 14.99 46.36 -40.58
CA TYR A 684 14.58 47.52 -41.40
C TYR A 684 13.06 47.73 -41.44
N GLU A 685 12.32 47.08 -40.54
CA GLU A 685 10.88 47.27 -40.40
C GLU A 685 10.56 48.66 -39.84
N THR A 686 9.80 49.44 -40.61
CA THR A 686 9.43 50.82 -40.29
C THR A 686 7.94 51.05 -40.42
N GLY A 687 7.38 51.85 -39.53
CA GLY A 687 5.97 52.21 -39.44
C GLY A 687 5.65 53.55 -40.11
N PRO A 688 4.49 54.15 -39.77
CA PRO A 688 4.17 55.53 -40.10
C PRO A 688 5.30 56.48 -39.70
N ASN A 689 5.55 57.51 -40.50
CA ASN A 689 6.59 58.53 -40.26
C ASN A 689 8.02 57.95 -40.07
N ASN A 690 8.31 56.78 -40.63
CA ASN A 690 9.56 56.01 -40.42
C ASN A 690 9.83 55.63 -38.95
N ALA A 691 8.78 55.50 -38.12
CA ALA A 691 8.91 54.97 -36.76
C ALA A 691 9.53 53.56 -36.77
N ASP A 692 10.36 53.25 -35.77
CA ASP A 692 10.98 51.93 -35.62
C ASP A 692 9.94 50.87 -35.23
N LEU A 693 9.82 49.80 -36.04
CA LEU A 693 8.97 48.63 -35.74
C LEU A 693 9.78 47.34 -35.52
N THR A 694 11.11 47.42 -35.41
CA THR A 694 11.95 46.25 -35.08
C THR A 694 11.64 45.72 -33.68
N GLY A 695 11.95 44.44 -33.42
CA GLY A 695 11.57 43.78 -32.16
C GLY A 695 10.28 42.96 -32.30
N GLY A 696 9.80 42.46 -31.16
CA GLY A 696 8.61 41.60 -31.08
C GLY A 696 8.91 40.14 -31.43
N TRP A 697 7.84 39.38 -31.66
CA TRP A 697 7.89 37.96 -31.96
C TRP A 697 7.26 37.63 -33.32
N LEU A 698 7.78 36.58 -33.96
CA LEU A 698 7.07 35.90 -35.04
C LEU A 698 5.95 35.04 -34.45
N ASN A 699 4.83 35.01 -35.15
CA ASN A 699 3.65 34.31 -34.67
C ASN A 699 3.76 32.78 -34.81
N GLY A 700 4.27 32.29 -35.94
CA GLY A 700 4.24 30.89 -36.32
C GLY A 700 2.89 30.43 -36.89
N GLY A 701 2.82 29.14 -37.27
CA GLY A 701 1.60 28.51 -37.80
C GLY A 701 1.10 29.16 -39.10
N PRO A 702 -0.21 29.30 -39.32
CA PRO A 702 -0.76 29.90 -40.55
C PRO A 702 -0.36 31.37 -40.77
N ALA A 703 0.05 32.08 -39.72
CA ALA A 703 0.60 33.43 -39.80
C ALA A 703 2.13 33.43 -39.99
N GLY A 704 2.81 32.29 -39.75
CA GLY A 704 4.23 32.08 -39.99
C GLY A 704 5.14 33.22 -39.54
N ASN A 705 5.85 33.80 -40.50
CA ASN A 705 6.77 34.92 -40.30
C ASN A 705 6.10 36.29 -40.05
N LEU A 706 4.77 36.39 -39.90
CA LEU A 706 4.10 37.64 -39.52
C LEU A 706 4.31 38.00 -38.04
N LYS A 707 4.31 39.31 -37.75
CA LYS A 707 4.20 39.83 -36.38
C LYS A 707 2.78 40.35 -36.17
N MET A 708 2.06 39.76 -35.22
CA MET A 708 0.63 40.01 -34.98
C MET A 708 0.43 40.62 -33.59
N THR A 709 -0.24 41.77 -33.53
CA THR A 709 -0.38 42.56 -32.28
C THR A 709 -1.36 41.91 -31.29
N MET A 710 -2.47 41.36 -31.76
CA MET A 710 -3.49 40.71 -30.92
C MET A 710 -2.95 39.52 -30.09
N PRO A 711 -2.32 38.48 -30.68
CA PRO A 711 -1.72 37.38 -29.91
C PRO A 711 -0.49 37.80 -29.10
N THR A 712 0.24 38.85 -29.52
CA THR A 712 1.30 39.45 -28.70
C THR A 712 0.72 40.08 -27.43
N ALA A 713 -0.36 40.84 -27.54
CA ALA A 713 -1.04 41.46 -26.41
C ALA A 713 -1.64 40.42 -25.45
N PHE A 714 -2.27 39.37 -25.98
CA PHE A 714 -2.71 38.21 -25.19
C PHE A 714 -1.53 37.59 -24.40
N THR A 715 -0.44 37.27 -25.09
CA THR A 715 0.74 36.62 -24.51
C THR A 715 1.37 37.48 -23.41
N VAL A 716 1.59 38.78 -23.66
CA VAL A 716 2.12 39.72 -22.65
C VAL A 716 1.17 39.83 -21.46
N SER A 717 -0.15 39.88 -21.68
CA SER A 717 -1.15 39.92 -20.59
C SER A 717 -1.06 38.70 -19.69
N VAL A 718 -1.05 37.50 -20.28
CA VAL A 718 -1.03 36.23 -19.54
C VAL A 718 0.27 36.03 -18.77
N LEU A 719 1.42 36.29 -19.40
CA LEU A 719 2.74 36.18 -18.74
C LEU A 719 2.90 37.20 -17.59
N SER A 720 2.36 38.41 -17.76
CA SER A 720 2.40 39.43 -16.71
C SER A 720 1.46 39.08 -15.55
N TRP A 721 0.26 38.58 -15.85
CA TRP A 721 -0.66 38.09 -14.83
C TRP A 721 -0.08 36.91 -14.06
N SER A 722 0.56 35.95 -14.73
CA SER A 722 1.16 34.79 -14.08
C SER A 722 2.34 35.18 -13.19
N MET A 723 3.16 36.15 -13.59
CA MET A 723 4.24 36.69 -12.75
C MET A 723 3.68 37.34 -11.47
N LEU A 724 2.56 38.08 -11.57
CA LEU A 724 1.86 38.66 -10.42
C LEU A 724 1.14 37.59 -9.57
N ALA A 725 0.68 36.50 -10.18
CA ALA A 725 -0.08 35.43 -9.53
C ALA A 725 0.81 34.42 -8.80
N PHE A 726 1.97 34.08 -9.37
CA PHE A 726 2.83 32.98 -8.92
C PHE A 726 4.32 33.37 -8.79
N PRO A 727 4.66 34.45 -8.06
CA PRO A 727 6.05 34.91 -7.94
C PRO A 727 6.97 33.86 -7.30
N ASP A 728 6.47 33.07 -6.33
CA ASP A 728 7.27 32.01 -5.70
C ASP A 728 7.47 30.82 -6.65
N GLY A 729 6.56 30.62 -7.62
CA GLY A 729 6.71 29.67 -8.72
C GLY A 729 7.89 30.03 -9.62
N TYR A 730 7.94 31.27 -10.10
CA TYR A 730 9.06 31.77 -10.92
C TYR A 730 10.39 31.83 -10.15
N ALA A 731 10.36 32.14 -8.85
CA ALA A 731 11.53 32.13 -7.99
C ALA A 731 12.07 30.71 -7.79
N ARG A 732 11.21 29.75 -7.41
CA ARG A 732 11.60 28.33 -7.21
C ARG A 732 12.13 27.66 -8.48
N ALA A 733 11.62 28.04 -9.66
CA ALA A 733 12.11 27.53 -10.94
C ALA A 733 13.44 28.16 -11.39
N ASN A 734 13.86 29.27 -10.76
CA ASN A 734 14.91 30.18 -11.23
C ASN A 734 14.64 30.68 -12.67
N ALA A 735 13.43 31.21 -12.90
CA ALA A 735 12.94 31.68 -14.20
C ALA A 735 12.46 33.15 -14.18
N THR A 736 12.62 33.85 -13.06
CA THR A 736 12.06 35.21 -12.87
C THR A 736 12.66 36.24 -13.83
N SER A 737 13.99 36.26 -13.98
CA SER A 737 14.70 37.13 -14.93
C SER A 737 14.25 36.92 -16.37
N ASP A 738 14.14 35.66 -16.77
CA ASP A 738 13.94 35.25 -18.15
C ASP A 738 12.51 35.54 -18.61
N THR A 739 11.53 35.31 -17.73
CA THR A 739 10.14 35.68 -17.99
C THR A 739 9.93 37.19 -17.90
N MET A 740 10.59 37.92 -17.00
CA MET A 740 10.54 39.39 -16.99
C MET A 740 11.13 39.98 -18.28
N SER A 741 12.28 39.47 -18.74
CA SER A 741 12.88 39.82 -20.05
C SER A 741 11.91 39.54 -21.21
N THR A 742 11.22 38.41 -21.17
CA THR A 742 10.21 38.01 -22.16
C THR A 742 8.99 38.95 -22.16
N ILE A 743 8.42 39.26 -20.99
CA ILE A 743 7.35 40.25 -20.83
C ILE A 743 7.77 41.60 -21.41
N LYS A 744 9.00 42.04 -21.08
CA LYS A 744 9.54 43.32 -21.57
C LYS A 744 9.68 43.35 -23.08
N TRP A 745 10.16 42.26 -23.69
CA TRP A 745 10.33 42.16 -25.15
C TRP A 745 9.02 42.37 -25.91
N GLY A 746 7.93 41.75 -25.44
CA GLY A 746 6.60 41.95 -26.00
C GLY A 746 6.05 43.35 -25.72
N ALA A 747 6.15 43.84 -24.49
CA ALA A 747 5.65 45.15 -24.09
C ALA A 747 6.38 46.30 -24.82
N ASP A 748 7.71 46.23 -25.00
CA ASP A 748 8.48 47.19 -25.79
C ASP A 748 8.03 47.21 -27.26
N TYR A 749 7.64 46.06 -27.83
CA TYR A 749 7.08 46.00 -29.18
C TYR A 749 5.66 46.58 -29.26
N LEU A 750 4.80 46.31 -28.27
CA LEU A 750 3.46 46.93 -28.19
C LEU A 750 3.53 48.45 -28.03
N LEU A 751 4.57 49.00 -27.39
CA LEU A 751 4.81 50.45 -27.37
C LEU A 751 5.20 51.02 -28.75
N LYS A 752 5.75 50.20 -29.65
CA LYS A 752 6.10 50.60 -31.03
C LYS A 752 4.92 50.49 -32.01
N THR A 753 3.88 49.71 -31.70
CA THR A 753 2.68 49.61 -32.56
C THR A 753 1.74 50.82 -32.44
N LEU A 754 1.98 51.72 -31.49
CA LEU A 754 1.23 52.95 -31.26
C LEU A 754 1.46 53.97 -32.39
N VAL A 755 0.40 54.39 -33.09
CA VAL A 755 0.47 55.36 -34.19
C VAL A 755 0.03 56.73 -33.71
N TYR A 756 0.96 57.68 -33.67
CA TYR A 756 0.70 59.07 -33.31
C TYR A 756 0.56 59.96 -34.55
N ASP A 757 -0.10 61.11 -34.41
CA ASP A 757 -0.13 62.14 -35.44
C ASP A 757 1.28 62.64 -35.80
N ALA A 758 1.51 62.96 -37.08
CA ALA A 758 2.82 63.43 -37.56
C ALA A 758 3.22 64.83 -37.03
N THR A 759 2.23 65.60 -36.58
CA THR A 759 2.39 66.96 -36.05
C THR A 759 2.15 67.06 -34.54
N ASP A 760 1.39 66.13 -33.96
CA ASP A 760 1.16 66.01 -32.51
C ASP A 760 1.46 64.61 -31.99
N THR A 761 2.66 64.45 -31.42
CA THR A 761 3.12 63.19 -30.81
C THR A 761 2.39 62.81 -29.51
N THR A 762 1.42 63.61 -29.04
CA THR A 762 0.54 63.26 -27.92
C THR A 762 -0.82 62.72 -28.36
N ASN A 763 -1.19 62.88 -29.64
CA ASN A 763 -2.46 62.43 -30.19
C ASN A 763 -2.32 61.06 -30.86
N LEU A 764 -2.87 60.01 -30.24
CA LEU A 764 -2.87 58.65 -30.78
C LEU A 764 -3.97 58.50 -31.85
N THR A 765 -3.58 58.24 -33.09
CA THR A 765 -4.46 58.15 -34.27
C THR A 765 -4.76 56.72 -34.73
N GLY A 766 -4.06 55.72 -34.19
CA GLY A 766 -4.35 54.31 -34.45
C GLY A 766 -3.38 53.32 -33.80
N LEU A 767 -3.55 52.03 -34.16
CA LEU A 767 -2.72 50.91 -33.72
C LEU A 767 -2.32 50.03 -34.91
N ILE A 768 -1.04 49.69 -35.01
CA ILE A 768 -0.57 48.67 -35.95
C ILE A 768 -1.00 47.30 -35.44
N TYR A 769 -1.75 46.55 -36.27
CA TYR A 769 -2.22 45.20 -35.93
C TYR A 769 -1.34 44.08 -36.51
N GLN A 770 -0.57 44.38 -37.56
CA GLN A 770 0.24 43.42 -38.31
C GLN A 770 1.48 44.08 -38.93
N VAL A 771 2.60 43.36 -38.96
CA VAL A 771 3.78 43.67 -39.78
C VAL A 771 4.24 42.43 -40.57
N GLY A 772 4.43 42.60 -41.88
CA GLY A 772 4.54 41.52 -42.88
C GLY A 772 3.27 41.40 -43.73
N ASN A 773 3.36 40.79 -44.92
CA ASN A 773 2.24 40.62 -45.84
C ASN A 773 1.93 39.13 -45.97
N LEU A 774 0.73 38.71 -45.55
CA LEU A 774 0.34 37.30 -45.46
C LEU A 774 0.68 36.52 -46.74
N THR A 775 0.41 37.09 -47.90
CA THR A 775 0.61 36.43 -49.21
C THR A 775 2.10 36.19 -49.51
N THR A 776 3.00 37.09 -49.13
CA THR A 776 4.45 36.90 -49.35
C THR A 776 5.11 36.13 -48.22
N ASP A 777 4.65 36.33 -46.99
CA ASP A 777 5.15 35.67 -45.79
C ASP A 777 4.80 34.18 -45.77
N SER A 778 3.57 33.80 -46.12
CA SER A 778 3.14 32.39 -46.16
C SER A 778 3.77 31.58 -47.30
N LEU A 779 4.36 32.26 -48.30
CA LEU A 779 5.12 31.63 -49.38
C LEU A 779 6.62 31.52 -49.05
N PHE A 780 7.08 32.13 -47.95
CA PHE A 780 8.46 32.09 -47.51
C PHE A 780 8.64 31.09 -46.37
N TRP A 781 9.13 29.90 -46.70
CA TRP A 781 9.60 28.93 -45.71
C TRP A 781 11.13 28.99 -45.61
N GLY A 782 11.65 29.73 -44.62
CA GLY A 782 13.08 30.00 -44.49
C GLY A 782 13.47 30.58 -43.14
N ARG A 783 14.75 30.95 -42.97
CA ARG A 783 15.24 31.65 -41.77
C ARG A 783 14.72 33.10 -41.78
N PRO A 784 14.24 33.64 -40.65
CA PRO A 784 13.87 35.05 -40.53
C PRO A 784 15.01 36.02 -40.93
N GLU A 785 16.25 35.58 -40.74
CA GLU A 785 17.49 36.24 -41.13
C GLU A 785 17.64 36.39 -42.65
N ASP A 786 17.10 35.46 -43.45
CA ASP A 786 17.13 35.47 -44.92
C ASP A 786 16.00 36.34 -45.55
N ILE A 787 15.08 36.88 -44.74
CA ILE A 787 13.96 37.72 -45.19
C ILE A 787 14.48 39.11 -45.60
N THR A 788 14.64 39.31 -46.91
CA THR A 788 15.17 40.55 -47.51
C THR A 788 14.11 41.45 -48.15
N MET A 789 12.88 40.98 -48.35
CA MET A 789 11.80 41.80 -48.89
C MET A 789 11.31 42.86 -47.88
N LYS A 790 10.91 44.03 -48.39
CA LYS A 790 10.28 45.05 -47.55
C LYS A 790 8.90 44.56 -47.09
N ARG A 791 8.70 44.53 -45.78
CA ARG A 791 7.47 44.10 -45.11
C ARG A 791 6.57 45.31 -44.84
N PRO A 792 5.30 45.32 -45.30
CA PRO A 792 4.37 46.40 -44.97
C PRO A 792 3.85 46.25 -43.53
N TYR A 793 3.26 47.32 -43.01
CA TYR A 793 2.49 47.34 -41.78
C TYR A 793 1.02 47.63 -42.10
N TYR A 794 0.11 47.23 -41.20
CA TYR A 794 -1.32 47.49 -41.33
C TYR A 794 -1.85 48.14 -40.04
N VAL A 795 -2.68 49.18 -40.18
CA VAL A 795 -3.13 50.05 -39.09
C VAL A 795 -4.65 49.98 -38.95
N ALA A 796 -5.10 49.82 -37.71
CA ALA A 796 -6.47 50.08 -37.28
C ALA A 796 -6.56 51.55 -36.84
N SER A 797 -7.56 52.30 -37.33
CA SER A 797 -7.71 53.71 -36.96
C SER A 797 -8.27 53.86 -35.54
N ALA A 798 -8.10 55.04 -34.95
CA ALA A 798 -8.70 55.41 -33.67
C ALA A 798 -10.23 55.17 -33.60
N ASP A 799 -10.93 55.17 -34.75
CA ASP A 799 -12.37 54.95 -34.81
C ASP A 799 -12.79 53.46 -34.93
N SER A 800 -11.81 52.54 -35.08
CA SER A 800 -12.00 51.10 -35.22
C SER A 800 -10.85 50.30 -34.58
N MET A 801 -10.60 50.49 -33.27
CA MET A 801 -9.52 49.77 -32.56
C MET A 801 -9.89 49.36 -31.12
N SER A 802 -11.17 49.17 -30.81
CA SER A 802 -11.63 48.95 -29.44
C SER A 802 -11.22 47.58 -28.88
N ASP A 803 -11.32 46.54 -29.69
CA ASP A 803 -10.86 45.18 -29.34
C ASP A 803 -9.34 45.11 -29.22
N LEU A 804 -8.63 45.49 -30.29
CA LEU A 804 -7.18 45.44 -30.37
C LEU A 804 -6.51 46.32 -29.30
N GLY A 805 -7.05 47.51 -29.09
CA GLY A 805 -6.61 48.41 -28.06
C GLY A 805 -6.98 47.92 -26.66
N GLY A 806 -8.17 47.33 -26.45
CA GLY A 806 -8.50 46.69 -25.18
C GLY A 806 -7.51 45.57 -24.78
N ALA A 807 -7.18 44.69 -25.72
CA ALA A 807 -6.15 43.68 -25.52
C ALA A 807 -4.78 44.33 -25.22
N THR A 808 -4.41 45.38 -25.96
CA THR A 808 -3.14 46.11 -25.79
C THR A 808 -3.07 46.83 -24.43
N VAL A 809 -4.17 47.40 -23.94
CA VAL A 809 -4.26 48.03 -22.61
C VAL A 809 -4.09 46.99 -21.51
N GLY A 810 -4.79 45.86 -21.59
CA GLY A 810 -4.62 44.76 -20.65
C GLY A 810 -3.16 44.27 -20.59
N ALA A 811 -2.50 44.19 -21.75
CA ALA A 811 -1.09 43.82 -21.86
C ALA A 811 -0.16 44.86 -21.21
N LEU A 812 -0.29 46.14 -21.56
CA LEU A 812 0.57 47.21 -21.05
C LEU A 812 0.35 47.44 -19.55
N ALA A 813 -0.90 47.45 -19.07
CA ALA A 813 -1.22 47.66 -17.66
C ALA A 813 -0.77 46.49 -16.77
N SER A 814 -1.00 45.24 -17.18
CA SER A 814 -0.51 44.07 -16.43
C SER A 814 1.02 43.98 -16.44
N ALA A 815 1.68 44.24 -17.58
CA ALA A 815 3.13 44.31 -17.65
C ALA A 815 3.70 45.44 -16.78
N ALA A 816 3.05 46.60 -16.75
CA ALA A 816 3.42 47.69 -15.86
C ALA A 816 3.38 47.23 -14.39
N MET A 817 2.29 46.59 -13.97
CA MET A 817 2.16 46.07 -12.60
C MET A 817 3.27 45.07 -12.26
N ALA A 818 3.63 44.16 -13.17
CA ALA A 818 4.72 43.20 -12.97
C ALA A 818 6.10 43.89 -12.84
N TRP A 819 6.32 44.98 -13.59
CA TRP A 819 7.57 45.75 -13.54
C TRP A 819 7.64 46.79 -12.42
N ARG A 820 6.52 47.20 -11.83
CA ARG A 820 6.42 48.23 -10.77
C ARG A 820 7.42 48.08 -9.61
N PRO A 821 7.77 46.87 -9.10
CA PRO A 821 8.76 46.72 -8.03
C PRO A 821 10.22 46.88 -8.50
N THR A 822 10.49 46.66 -9.79
CA THR A 822 11.84 46.52 -10.36
C THR A 822 12.26 47.77 -11.14
N ASP A 823 11.35 48.35 -11.93
CA ASP A 823 11.56 49.59 -12.68
C ASP A 823 10.27 50.42 -12.66
N TYR A 824 10.22 51.38 -11.74
CA TYR A 824 9.08 52.28 -11.59
C TYR A 824 8.93 53.27 -12.75
N GLY A 825 10.03 53.64 -13.43
CA GLY A 825 9.98 54.51 -14.60
C GLY A 825 9.37 53.81 -15.82
N TYR A 826 9.70 52.53 -16.01
CA TYR A 826 9.07 51.68 -17.01
C TYR A 826 7.60 51.40 -16.69
N TYR A 827 7.24 51.18 -15.42
CA TYR A 827 5.82 51.14 -14.98
C TYR A 827 5.06 52.42 -15.38
N GLN A 828 5.60 53.60 -15.10
CA GLN A 828 4.97 54.87 -15.48
C GLN A 828 4.80 55.01 -17.00
N ARG A 829 5.82 54.64 -17.78
CA ARG A 829 5.75 54.67 -19.26
C ARG A 829 4.68 53.73 -19.81
N LEU A 830 4.59 52.51 -19.30
CA LEU A 830 3.59 51.52 -19.72
C LEU A 830 2.18 51.95 -19.31
N MET A 831 1.98 52.46 -18.09
CA MET A 831 0.67 52.96 -17.64
C MET A 831 0.22 54.19 -18.42
N ALA A 832 1.13 55.11 -18.77
CA ALA A 832 0.79 56.28 -19.58
C ALA A 832 0.32 55.88 -20.99
N ALA A 833 1.02 54.92 -21.62
CA ALA A 833 0.61 54.35 -22.89
C ALA A 833 -0.73 53.60 -22.79
N ALA A 834 -0.92 52.79 -21.73
CA ALA A 834 -2.18 52.09 -21.48
C ALA A 834 -3.37 53.06 -21.33
N ALA A 835 -3.20 54.15 -20.57
CA ALA A 835 -4.24 55.17 -20.40
C ALA A 835 -4.58 55.89 -21.72
N GLN A 836 -3.59 56.22 -22.54
CA GLN A 836 -3.80 56.82 -23.86
C GLN A 836 -4.54 55.86 -24.81
N VAL A 837 -4.08 54.61 -24.92
CA VAL A 837 -4.74 53.60 -25.78
C VAL A 837 -6.18 53.36 -25.31
N TYR A 838 -6.43 53.27 -24.00
CA TYR A 838 -7.77 53.10 -23.45
C TYR A 838 -8.70 54.24 -23.85
N ALA A 839 -8.28 55.49 -23.65
CA ALA A 839 -9.06 56.67 -24.03
C ALA A 839 -9.36 56.70 -25.55
N THR A 840 -8.38 56.38 -26.40
CA THR A 840 -8.59 56.32 -27.85
C THR A 840 -9.51 55.17 -28.26
N SER A 841 -9.39 53.98 -27.65
CA SER A 841 -10.25 52.81 -27.94
C SER A 841 -11.72 53.01 -27.59
N LEU A 842 -12.05 53.96 -26.72
CA LEU A 842 -13.42 54.32 -26.35
C LEU A 842 -14.01 55.47 -27.19
N ARG A 843 -13.23 56.09 -28.09
CA ARG A 843 -13.70 57.17 -28.97
C ARG A 843 -14.84 56.72 -29.90
N SER A 844 -14.76 55.50 -30.41
CA SER A 844 -15.78 54.84 -31.23
C SER A 844 -15.66 53.35 -30.97
N ILE A 845 -16.73 52.73 -30.48
CA ILE A 845 -16.74 51.30 -30.14
C ILE A 845 -16.89 50.46 -31.41
N ALA A 846 -15.77 49.98 -31.95
CA ALA A 846 -15.72 49.17 -33.15
C ALA A 846 -14.50 48.24 -33.21
N SER A 847 -14.68 47.09 -33.84
CA SER A 847 -13.61 46.10 -34.04
C SER A 847 -12.59 46.55 -35.09
N TYR A 848 -11.33 46.18 -34.90
CA TYR A 848 -10.26 46.41 -35.86
C TYR A 848 -10.44 45.71 -37.22
N SER A 849 -11.33 44.71 -37.29
CA SER A 849 -11.72 44.07 -38.56
C SER A 849 -12.92 44.74 -39.25
N SER A 850 -13.59 45.71 -38.63
CA SER A 850 -14.87 46.27 -39.12
C SER A 850 -14.77 46.94 -40.50
N GLY A 851 -13.59 47.48 -40.86
CA GLY A 851 -13.30 48.02 -42.19
C GLY A 851 -13.10 46.97 -43.28
N VAL A 852 -13.10 45.68 -42.92
CA VAL A 852 -12.67 44.55 -43.77
C VAL A 852 -13.75 43.46 -43.80
N ARG A 853 -14.85 43.72 -44.50
CA ARG A 853 -15.91 42.72 -44.71
C ARG A 853 -15.48 41.68 -45.74
N MET A 854 -15.34 40.43 -45.33
CA MET A 854 -15.23 39.29 -46.24
C MET A 854 -16.60 38.66 -46.47
N ALA A 855 -16.95 38.42 -47.73
CA ALA A 855 -18.00 37.47 -48.10
C ALA A 855 -17.36 36.08 -48.21
N SER A 856 -17.88 35.09 -47.50
CA SER A 856 -17.47 33.70 -47.70
C SER A 856 -17.82 33.25 -49.11
N CYS A 857 -16.91 32.50 -49.75
CA CYS A 857 -17.10 32.05 -51.14
C CYS A 857 -18.30 31.08 -51.27
N GLU A 858 -18.69 30.42 -50.18
CA GLU A 858 -19.75 29.39 -50.16
C GLU A 858 -21.16 29.98 -50.35
N ASP A 859 -21.50 31.09 -49.66
CA ASP A 859 -22.88 31.60 -49.59
C ASP A 859 -23.37 32.24 -50.89
N GLN A 860 -22.48 32.84 -51.69
CA GLN A 860 -22.84 33.40 -52.99
C GLN A 860 -22.92 32.35 -54.11
N TYR A 861 -22.11 31.29 -54.05
CA TYR A 861 -22.05 30.27 -55.11
C TYR A 861 -23.10 29.17 -54.98
N ALA A 862 -23.58 28.85 -53.76
CA ALA A 862 -24.62 27.85 -53.54
C ALA A 862 -25.95 28.12 -54.30
N LYS A 863 -26.19 29.36 -54.76
CA LYS A 863 -27.37 29.75 -55.55
C LYS A 863 -27.14 29.82 -57.06
N ALA A 864 -25.89 29.77 -57.54
CA ALA A 864 -25.55 30.09 -58.93
C ALA A 864 -25.33 28.89 -59.85
N LEU A 865 -25.18 27.66 -59.33
CA LEU A 865 -24.75 26.49 -60.10
C LEU A 865 -25.68 25.28 -59.97
N GLN A 866 -26.92 25.42 -60.46
CA GLN A 866 -27.69 24.24 -60.87
C GLN A 866 -27.25 23.79 -62.28
N GLY A 867 -26.19 22.96 -62.35
CA GLY A 867 -25.96 22.06 -63.49
C GLY A 867 -24.86 22.38 -64.52
N ALA A 868 -23.80 23.13 -64.17
CA ALA A 868 -22.66 23.34 -65.07
C ALA A 868 -21.38 22.61 -64.62
N ASN A 869 -20.80 21.78 -65.50
CA ASN A 869 -19.49 21.13 -65.30
C ASN A 869 -18.33 22.11 -65.52
N VAL A 870 -18.15 23.05 -64.59
CA VAL A 870 -16.97 23.93 -64.53
C VAL A 870 -16.33 23.77 -63.16
N VAL A 871 -15.04 23.40 -63.12
CA VAL A 871 -14.25 23.37 -61.88
C VAL A 871 -13.68 24.78 -61.65
N PRO A 872 -14.12 25.54 -60.63
CA PRO A 872 -13.60 26.88 -60.38
C PRO A 872 -12.31 26.81 -59.57
N VAL A 873 -11.30 27.58 -59.96
CA VAL A 873 -10.20 27.93 -59.04
C VAL A 873 -10.74 28.97 -58.07
N CYS A 874 -10.99 28.57 -56.82
CA CYS A 874 -11.32 29.52 -55.76
C CYS A 874 -10.09 30.40 -55.50
N ILE A 875 -10.21 31.71 -55.74
CA ILE A 875 -9.21 32.66 -55.26
C ILE A 875 -9.37 32.73 -53.74
N SER A 876 -8.28 32.49 -53.00
CA SER A 876 -8.33 32.48 -51.54
C SER A 876 -8.71 33.85 -50.99
N ALA A 877 -9.39 33.85 -49.84
CA ALA A 877 -9.84 35.08 -49.17
C ALA A 877 -8.68 36.07 -48.90
N ALA A 878 -7.45 35.57 -48.72
CA ALA A 878 -6.23 36.36 -48.59
C ALA A 878 -5.96 37.32 -49.79
N ALA A 879 -6.40 36.97 -51.00
CA ALA A 879 -6.27 37.84 -52.17
C ALA A 879 -7.23 39.04 -52.13
N GLN A 880 -8.39 38.91 -51.48
CA GLN A 880 -9.33 40.01 -51.25
C GLN A 880 -8.85 40.95 -50.13
N LEU A 881 -7.96 40.47 -49.26
CA LEU A 881 -7.41 41.18 -48.09
C LEU A 881 -6.13 41.99 -48.38
N ASN A 882 -5.61 41.97 -49.62
CA ASN A 882 -4.38 42.66 -50.02
C ASN A 882 -3.18 42.40 -49.07
N GLY A 883 -3.05 41.15 -48.60
CA GLY A 883 -2.00 40.71 -47.67
C GLY A 883 -2.27 40.93 -46.18
N SER A 884 -3.43 41.47 -45.80
CA SER A 884 -3.88 41.50 -44.41
C SER A 884 -4.22 40.08 -43.91
N ALA A 885 -3.78 39.75 -42.70
CA ALA A 885 -4.02 38.51 -41.96
C ALA A 885 -5.13 38.66 -40.92
N VAL A 886 -5.94 39.73 -40.99
CA VAL A 886 -7.06 39.98 -40.05
C VAL A 886 -8.02 38.79 -39.94
N ALA A 887 -8.19 38.00 -41.00
CA ALA A 887 -9.03 36.79 -40.98
C ALA A 887 -8.48 35.64 -40.12
N LEU A 888 -7.17 35.61 -39.82
CA LEU A 888 -6.56 34.64 -38.90
C LEU A 888 -6.78 35.02 -37.43
N TYR A 889 -6.85 36.32 -37.14
CA TYR A 889 -6.94 36.89 -35.79
C TYR A 889 -8.17 37.79 -35.61
N ASN A 890 -9.29 37.43 -36.26
CA ASN A 890 -10.50 38.23 -36.25
C ASN A 890 -11.19 38.19 -34.88
N SER A 891 -11.44 39.34 -34.27
CA SER A 891 -12.10 39.40 -32.96
C SER A 891 -13.58 39.03 -33.08
N SER A 892 -14.05 38.15 -32.21
CA SER A 892 -15.48 37.79 -32.08
C SER A 892 -16.28 38.80 -31.25
N SER A 893 -15.59 39.57 -30.41
CA SER A 893 -16.17 40.51 -29.43
C SER A 893 -15.24 41.70 -29.23
N VAL A 894 -15.82 42.89 -29.01
CA VAL A 894 -15.10 44.08 -28.55
C VAL A 894 -15.23 44.28 -27.05
N TYR A 895 -16.37 43.92 -26.45
CA TYR A 895 -16.64 44.24 -25.05
C TYR A 895 -15.86 43.35 -24.08
N ASP A 896 -15.47 42.13 -24.45
CA ASP A 896 -14.62 41.28 -23.59
C ASP A 896 -13.18 41.81 -23.47
N LYS A 897 -12.61 42.39 -24.54
CA LYS A 897 -11.28 43.05 -24.51
C LYS A 897 -11.34 44.38 -23.76
N LEU A 898 -12.43 45.14 -23.90
CA LEU A 898 -12.65 46.37 -23.11
C LEU A 898 -12.87 46.06 -21.62
N LEU A 899 -13.65 45.02 -21.30
CA LEU A 899 -13.81 44.47 -19.95
C LEU A 899 -12.45 44.08 -19.35
N TRP A 900 -11.62 43.37 -20.11
CA TRP A 900 -10.25 43.00 -19.69
C TRP A 900 -9.38 44.23 -19.42
N ALA A 901 -9.40 45.21 -20.33
CA ALA A 901 -8.67 46.47 -20.20
C ALA A 901 -9.07 47.24 -18.94
N ALA A 902 -10.37 47.49 -18.77
CA ALA A 902 -10.93 48.21 -17.63
C ALA A 902 -10.59 47.50 -16.31
N THR A 903 -10.71 46.17 -16.26
CA THR A 903 -10.34 45.38 -15.08
C THR A 903 -8.86 45.52 -14.72
N TRP A 904 -7.95 45.52 -15.71
CA TRP A 904 -6.52 45.75 -15.46
C TRP A 904 -6.19 47.19 -15.07
N MET A 905 -6.85 48.17 -15.68
CA MET A 905 -6.69 49.58 -15.30
C MET A 905 -7.15 49.81 -13.86
N TYR A 906 -8.30 49.27 -13.46
CA TYR A 906 -8.76 49.26 -12.06
C TYR A 906 -7.74 48.59 -11.13
N ARG A 907 -7.28 47.37 -11.46
CA ARG A 907 -6.30 46.64 -10.64
C ARG A 907 -4.94 47.36 -10.53
N ALA A 908 -4.54 48.14 -11.54
CA ALA A 908 -3.27 48.86 -11.56
C ALA A 908 -3.30 50.22 -10.86
N THR A 909 -4.46 50.89 -10.85
CA THR A 909 -4.63 52.27 -10.35
C THR A 909 -5.40 52.36 -9.03
N GLY A 910 -6.36 51.46 -8.80
CA GLY A 910 -7.36 51.55 -7.74
C GLY A 910 -8.52 52.51 -8.05
N ASP A 911 -8.59 53.06 -9.27
CA ASP A 911 -9.60 54.03 -9.67
C ASP A 911 -10.94 53.35 -10.00
N THR A 912 -11.98 53.69 -9.25
CA THR A 912 -13.31 53.08 -9.33
C THR A 912 -14.05 53.36 -10.62
N ASP A 913 -13.66 54.38 -11.39
CA ASP A 913 -14.29 54.67 -12.68
C ASP A 913 -14.01 53.52 -13.67
N TYR A 914 -12.79 52.95 -13.65
CA TYR A 914 -12.46 51.75 -14.43
C TYR A 914 -13.21 50.48 -13.95
N LEU A 915 -13.63 50.42 -12.68
CA LEU A 915 -14.49 49.34 -12.21
C LEU A 915 -15.92 49.49 -12.75
N GLY A 916 -16.46 50.72 -12.76
CA GLY A 916 -17.75 51.03 -13.38
C GLY A 916 -17.76 50.73 -14.89
N ASP A 917 -16.68 51.07 -15.59
CA ASP A 917 -16.46 50.69 -16.99
C ASP A 917 -16.42 49.16 -17.15
N ALA A 918 -15.69 48.43 -16.30
CA ALA A 918 -15.64 46.97 -16.37
C ALA A 918 -17.02 46.33 -16.18
N GLU A 919 -17.80 46.78 -15.20
CA GLU A 919 -19.18 46.32 -15.00
C GLU A 919 -20.09 46.66 -16.21
N SER A 920 -19.93 47.85 -16.79
CA SER A 920 -20.64 48.29 -18.00
C SER A 920 -20.30 47.43 -19.23
N PHE A 921 -19.01 47.10 -19.45
CA PHE A 921 -18.58 46.24 -20.55
C PHE A 921 -18.97 44.77 -20.33
N TYR A 922 -18.97 44.28 -19.09
CA TYR A 922 -19.52 42.97 -18.74
C TYR A 922 -20.99 42.84 -19.17
N LEU A 923 -21.82 43.83 -18.81
CA LEU A 923 -23.23 43.86 -19.20
C LEU A 923 -23.38 44.04 -20.72
N SER A 924 -22.57 44.89 -21.34
CA SER A 924 -22.60 45.13 -22.79
C SER A 924 -22.24 43.89 -23.60
N HIS A 925 -21.26 43.10 -23.17
CA HIS A 925 -20.93 41.83 -23.80
C HIS A 925 -22.13 40.86 -23.77
N ILE A 926 -22.80 40.75 -22.62
CA ILE A 926 -23.97 39.86 -22.45
C ILE A 926 -25.17 40.34 -23.28
N TYR A 927 -25.53 41.62 -23.21
CA TYR A 927 -26.78 42.12 -23.80
C TYR A 927 -26.65 42.60 -25.26
N ASN A 928 -25.47 43.07 -25.70
CA ASN A 928 -25.27 43.58 -27.05
C ASN A 928 -24.62 42.56 -28.00
N GLU A 929 -23.77 41.66 -27.49
CA GLU A 929 -23.12 40.59 -28.28
C GLU A 929 -23.68 39.19 -27.97
N GLY A 930 -24.53 39.05 -26.96
CA GLY A 930 -25.15 37.77 -26.55
C GLY A 930 -24.32 36.96 -25.55
N GLY A 931 -23.21 37.51 -25.06
CA GLY A 931 -22.24 36.82 -24.20
C GLY A 931 -21.43 35.76 -24.95
N THR A 932 -20.49 35.12 -24.24
CA THR A 932 -19.74 34.01 -24.84
C THR A 932 -20.58 32.74 -24.97
N GLN A 933 -20.47 32.10 -26.13
CA GLN A 933 -21.04 30.77 -26.40
C GLN A 933 -19.98 29.66 -26.27
N THR A 934 -18.79 30.00 -25.77
CA THR A 934 -17.66 29.07 -25.64
C THR A 934 -17.14 29.04 -24.21
N ASP A 935 -16.70 27.88 -23.75
CA ASP A 935 -15.92 27.75 -22.51
C ASP A 935 -14.40 27.91 -22.80
N LEU A 936 -13.97 28.97 -23.49
CA LEU A 936 -12.57 29.17 -23.89
C LEU A 936 -11.94 30.40 -23.23
N PHE A 937 -10.63 30.37 -23.01
CA PHE A 937 -9.87 31.57 -22.64
C PHE A 937 -8.66 31.64 -23.55
N ASN A 938 -8.63 32.59 -24.48
CA ASN A 938 -7.55 32.70 -25.46
C ASN A 938 -7.44 34.14 -26.01
N TRP A 939 -6.68 34.32 -27.09
CA TRP A 939 -6.50 35.63 -27.73
C TRP A 939 -7.82 36.26 -28.20
N ASN A 940 -8.89 35.47 -28.37
CA ASN A 940 -10.19 35.90 -28.89
C ASN A 940 -11.32 35.92 -27.84
N ASP A 941 -11.18 35.27 -26.69
CA ASP A 941 -12.15 35.34 -25.60
C ASP A 941 -11.42 35.62 -24.26
N TYR A 942 -11.64 36.82 -23.74
CA TYR A 942 -11.13 37.27 -22.44
C TYR A 942 -12.19 37.23 -21.33
N TYR A 943 -13.46 36.94 -21.64
CA TYR A 943 -14.58 37.10 -20.70
C TYR A 943 -14.36 36.26 -19.44
N TRP A 944 -14.03 34.97 -19.58
CA TRP A 944 -13.85 34.09 -18.43
C TRP A 944 -12.65 34.47 -17.56
N ALA A 945 -11.54 34.88 -18.17
CA ALA A 945 -10.37 35.39 -17.44
C ALA A 945 -10.66 36.70 -16.71
N ALA A 946 -11.40 37.62 -17.34
CA ALA A 946 -11.82 38.86 -16.70
C ALA A 946 -12.76 38.60 -15.50
N ASN A 947 -13.65 37.60 -15.58
CA ASN A 947 -14.49 37.18 -14.44
C ASN A 947 -13.64 36.62 -13.29
N VAL A 948 -12.64 35.77 -13.57
CA VAL A 948 -11.69 35.29 -12.54
C VAL A 948 -10.92 36.47 -11.92
N LEU A 949 -10.49 37.43 -12.73
CA LEU A 949 -9.76 38.61 -12.28
C LEU A 949 -10.62 39.57 -11.43
N LEU A 950 -11.86 39.86 -11.86
CA LEU A 950 -12.83 40.68 -11.13
C LEU A 950 -13.21 40.04 -9.79
N ALA A 951 -13.38 38.72 -9.76
CA ALA A 951 -13.62 37.96 -8.54
C ALA A 951 -12.49 38.14 -7.49
N GLU A 952 -11.25 38.36 -7.92
CA GLU A 952 -10.13 38.65 -7.01
C GLU A 952 -10.13 40.08 -6.45
N VAL A 953 -10.60 41.07 -7.22
CA VAL A 953 -10.44 42.51 -6.89
C VAL A 953 -11.72 43.18 -6.38
N THR A 954 -12.87 42.53 -6.47
CA THR A 954 -14.17 43.04 -5.99
C THR A 954 -14.80 42.23 -4.85
N ASP A 955 -14.36 40.98 -4.65
CA ASP A 955 -15.04 39.94 -3.86
C ASP A 955 -16.55 39.76 -4.22
N GLY A 956 -16.94 40.19 -5.43
CA GLY A 956 -18.33 40.22 -5.89
C GLY A 956 -18.87 38.82 -6.17
N GLY A 957 -20.03 38.50 -5.57
CA GLY A 957 -20.66 37.18 -5.67
C GLY A 957 -20.95 36.73 -7.10
N THR A 958 -21.32 37.66 -7.99
CA THR A 958 -21.57 37.36 -9.42
C THR A 958 -20.31 36.86 -10.13
N PHE A 959 -19.18 37.55 -9.97
CA PHE A 959 -17.92 37.17 -10.63
C PHE A 959 -17.35 35.87 -10.05
N HIS A 960 -17.50 35.64 -8.74
CA HIS A 960 -17.22 34.33 -8.13
C HIS A 960 -18.07 33.21 -8.72
N GLN A 961 -19.35 33.46 -9.00
CA GLN A 961 -20.23 32.47 -9.61
C GLN A 961 -19.79 32.17 -11.05
N GLN A 962 -19.48 33.17 -11.87
CA GLN A 962 -19.03 32.96 -13.25
C GLN A 962 -17.67 32.23 -13.32
N ALA A 963 -16.72 32.60 -12.46
CA ALA A 963 -15.44 31.90 -12.34
C ALA A 963 -15.64 30.41 -11.96
N GLN A 964 -16.59 30.12 -11.06
CA GLN A 964 -16.92 28.74 -10.68
C GLN A 964 -17.66 27.98 -11.78
N ASN A 965 -18.52 28.62 -12.57
CA ASN A 965 -19.21 28.01 -13.71
C ASN A 965 -18.21 27.53 -14.77
N PHE A 966 -17.30 28.41 -15.21
CA PHE A 966 -16.23 28.05 -16.16
C PHE A 966 -15.40 26.86 -15.67
N LEU A 967 -14.94 26.93 -14.41
CA LEU A 967 -14.14 25.85 -13.84
C LEU A 967 -14.94 24.56 -13.64
N ALA A 968 -16.25 24.63 -13.37
CA ALA A 968 -17.10 23.44 -13.29
C ALA A 968 -17.27 22.79 -14.68
N ASN A 969 -17.46 23.57 -15.75
CA ASN A 969 -17.55 23.03 -17.12
C ASN A 969 -16.27 22.27 -17.48
N TRP A 970 -15.10 22.88 -17.29
CA TRP A 970 -13.80 22.24 -17.56
C TRP A 970 -13.49 21.04 -16.66
N VAL A 971 -13.73 21.12 -15.35
CA VAL A 971 -13.38 20.06 -14.39
C VAL A 971 -14.36 18.88 -14.45
N CYS A 972 -15.65 19.14 -14.70
CA CYS A 972 -16.71 18.15 -14.54
C CYS A 972 -17.24 17.57 -15.86
N GLY A 973 -16.96 18.22 -17.00
CA GLY A 973 -17.45 17.77 -18.32
C GLY A 973 -18.97 17.80 -18.45
N TYR A 974 -19.63 18.77 -17.82
CA TYR A 974 -21.07 19.03 -17.97
C TYR A 974 -21.28 20.10 -19.06
N GLY A 975 -22.47 20.09 -19.69
CA GLY A 975 -22.87 21.16 -20.63
C GLY A 975 -22.56 20.93 -22.10
N SER A 976 -22.13 19.73 -22.51
CA SER A 976 -21.79 19.33 -23.89
C SER A 976 -20.56 19.98 -24.55
N LEU A 977 -20.05 21.10 -24.02
CA LEU A 977 -18.92 21.84 -24.61
C LEU A 977 -17.54 21.33 -24.17
N VAL A 978 -17.40 20.70 -23.00
CA VAL A 978 -16.13 20.06 -22.58
C VAL A 978 -16.35 18.57 -22.33
N SER A 979 -15.51 17.76 -22.96
CA SER A 979 -15.47 16.30 -22.84
C SER A 979 -14.07 15.83 -22.42
N TYR A 980 -13.89 14.52 -22.22
CA TYR A 980 -12.61 13.94 -21.82
C TYR A 980 -12.17 12.84 -22.77
N THR A 981 -10.90 12.88 -23.17
CA THR A 981 -10.29 11.82 -23.99
C THR A 981 -10.09 10.53 -23.20
N ALA A 982 -9.78 9.42 -23.87
CA ALA A 982 -9.60 8.12 -23.22
C ALA A 982 -8.44 8.10 -22.20
N LYS A 983 -7.40 8.91 -22.45
CA LYS A 983 -6.27 9.13 -21.53
C LYS A 983 -6.48 10.28 -20.52
N GLY A 984 -7.67 10.88 -20.46
CA GLY A 984 -8.05 11.82 -19.39
C GLY A 984 -7.70 13.30 -19.63
N ARG A 985 -7.40 13.71 -20.87
CA ARG A 985 -7.31 15.13 -21.23
C ARG A 985 -8.70 15.75 -21.34
N ALA A 986 -8.87 16.94 -20.78
CA ALA A 986 -10.02 17.79 -21.02
C ALA A 986 -9.97 18.40 -22.44
N TRP A 987 -11.07 18.28 -23.18
CA TRP A 987 -11.20 18.66 -24.58
C TRP A 987 -12.42 19.56 -24.77
N ASN A 988 -12.24 20.78 -25.25
CA ASN A 988 -13.36 21.65 -25.61
C ASN A 988 -13.81 21.37 -27.06
N THR A 989 -15.11 21.31 -27.31
CA THR A 989 -15.66 20.97 -28.63
C THR A 989 -15.63 22.13 -29.61
N ASN A 990 -15.50 23.37 -29.12
CA ASN A 990 -15.34 24.55 -29.97
C ASN A 990 -13.89 24.68 -30.48
N ASP A 991 -12.93 24.48 -29.58
CA ASP A 991 -11.49 24.44 -29.90
C ASP A 991 -10.81 23.33 -29.09
N GLY A 992 -10.23 22.37 -29.80
CA GLY A 992 -9.60 21.18 -29.25
C GLY A 992 -8.08 21.25 -29.15
N THR A 993 -7.44 22.42 -29.14
CA THR A 993 -5.98 22.54 -29.00
C THR A 993 -5.51 22.36 -27.55
N LEU A 994 -4.23 22.05 -27.35
CA LEU A 994 -3.63 21.94 -26.01
C LEU A 994 -3.48 23.29 -25.30
N ALA A 995 -3.40 24.37 -26.07
CA ALA A 995 -3.33 25.73 -25.58
C ALA A 995 -4.55 26.06 -24.73
N GLU A 996 -5.76 25.80 -25.22
CA GLU A 996 -7.01 26.01 -24.49
C GLU A 996 -7.06 25.22 -23.19
N THR A 997 -6.62 23.96 -23.23
CA THR A 997 -6.47 23.15 -22.01
C THR A 997 -5.52 23.83 -21.01
N GLN A 998 -4.37 24.36 -21.43
CA GLN A 998 -3.43 25.03 -20.53
C GLN A 998 -3.90 26.43 -20.06
N ASN A 999 -4.62 27.17 -20.88
CA ASN A 999 -5.25 28.43 -20.51
C ASN A 999 -6.28 28.20 -19.38
N ALA A 1000 -7.11 27.16 -19.49
CA ALA A 1000 -8.04 26.75 -18.43
C ALA A 1000 -7.32 26.24 -17.17
N VAL A 1001 -6.22 25.48 -17.32
CA VAL A 1001 -5.35 25.04 -16.20
C VAL A 1001 -4.75 26.21 -15.43
N PHE A 1002 -4.31 27.25 -16.13
CA PHE A 1002 -3.83 28.48 -15.51
C PHE A 1002 -4.92 29.18 -14.68
N LEU A 1003 -6.12 29.38 -15.26
CA LEU A 1003 -7.25 29.96 -14.54
C LEU A 1003 -7.65 29.11 -13.32
N ALA A 1004 -7.66 27.78 -13.44
CA ALA A 1004 -7.94 26.87 -12.34
C ALA A 1004 -6.90 26.98 -11.21
N ALA A 1005 -5.60 27.00 -11.55
CA ALA A 1005 -4.52 27.19 -10.58
C ALA A 1005 -4.59 28.56 -9.90
N ARG A 1006 -4.96 29.62 -10.65
CA ARG A 1006 -5.09 30.98 -10.11
C ARG A 1006 -6.25 31.09 -9.13
N TYR A 1007 -7.43 30.60 -9.51
CA TYR A 1007 -8.62 30.60 -8.68
C TYR A 1007 -8.46 29.67 -7.47
N ALA A 1008 -7.78 28.52 -7.63
CA ALA A 1008 -7.41 27.63 -6.51
C ALA A 1008 -6.56 28.37 -5.46
N LYS A 1009 -5.55 29.14 -5.89
CA LYS A 1009 -4.75 29.99 -4.99
C LYS A 1009 -5.62 31.02 -4.26
N TYR A 1010 -6.60 31.63 -4.95
CA TYR A 1010 -7.52 32.60 -4.34
C TYR A 1010 -8.43 31.96 -3.28
N VAL A 1011 -9.06 30.81 -3.58
CA VAL A 1011 -9.99 30.15 -2.65
C VAL A 1011 -9.31 29.29 -1.59
N ALA A 1012 -7.99 29.13 -1.60
CA ALA A 1012 -7.25 28.34 -0.61
C ALA A 1012 -7.51 28.75 0.86
N PRO A 1013 -7.54 30.05 1.24
CA PRO A 1013 -7.79 30.46 2.62
C PRO A 1013 -9.23 30.19 3.10
N SER A 1014 -10.22 30.28 2.21
CA SER A 1014 -11.64 30.14 2.54
C SER A 1014 -12.19 28.72 2.35
N ASN A 1015 -11.68 27.97 1.37
CA ASN A 1015 -12.07 26.59 1.08
C ASN A 1015 -10.87 25.75 0.57
N PRO A 1016 -10.00 25.28 1.49
CA PRO A 1016 -8.81 24.51 1.11
C PRO A 1016 -9.13 23.18 0.40
N LYS A 1017 -10.31 22.59 0.63
CA LYS A 1017 -10.75 21.37 -0.07
C LYS A 1017 -11.03 21.64 -1.55
N LYS A 1018 -11.75 22.73 -1.86
CA LYS A 1018 -12.07 23.13 -3.24
C LYS A 1018 -10.80 23.56 -3.99
N SER A 1019 -9.93 24.34 -3.33
CA SER A 1019 -8.59 24.67 -3.82
C SER A 1019 -7.78 23.43 -4.20
N ALA A 1020 -7.65 22.45 -3.30
CA ALA A 1020 -6.90 21.22 -3.56
C ALA A 1020 -7.43 20.45 -4.78
N LYS A 1021 -8.77 20.37 -4.95
CA LYS A 1021 -9.37 19.68 -6.10
C LYS A 1021 -9.11 20.40 -7.43
N TYR A 1022 -9.18 21.74 -7.48
CA TYR A 1022 -8.77 22.51 -8.67
C TYR A 1022 -7.29 22.34 -9.00
N TYR A 1023 -6.39 22.41 -8.01
CA TYR A 1023 -4.96 22.16 -8.24
C TYR A 1023 -4.69 20.74 -8.74
N CYS A 1024 -5.42 19.74 -8.24
CA CYS A 1024 -5.27 18.36 -8.69
C CYS A 1024 -5.79 18.13 -10.11
N TRP A 1025 -6.86 18.83 -10.53
CA TRP A 1025 -7.27 18.84 -11.93
C TRP A 1025 -6.20 19.48 -12.82
N ALA A 1026 -5.77 20.69 -12.46
CA ALA A 1026 -4.77 21.46 -13.19
C ALA A 1026 -3.49 20.63 -13.38
N ARG A 1027 -3.03 19.97 -12.32
CA ARG A 1027 -1.88 19.07 -12.33
C ARG A 1027 -2.10 17.86 -13.24
N ALA A 1028 -3.27 17.22 -13.25
CA ALA A 1028 -3.56 16.10 -14.15
C ALA A 1028 -3.43 16.51 -15.63
N GLN A 1029 -4.00 17.66 -16.00
CA GLN A 1029 -3.95 18.17 -17.37
C GLN A 1029 -2.55 18.59 -17.80
N THR A 1030 -1.76 19.24 -16.92
CA THR A 1030 -0.34 19.50 -17.20
C THR A 1030 0.45 18.19 -17.35
N ARG A 1031 0.22 17.19 -16.50
CA ARG A 1031 0.95 15.91 -16.58
C ARG A 1031 0.67 15.15 -17.88
N TYR A 1032 -0.56 15.19 -18.39
CA TYR A 1032 -0.89 14.65 -19.71
C TYR A 1032 0.06 15.19 -20.79
N ILE A 1033 0.26 16.52 -20.81
CA ILE A 1033 1.12 17.23 -21.77
C ILE A 1033 2.60 16.88 -21.58
N LEU A 1034 3.05 16.73 -20.32
CA LEU A 1034 4.45 16.46 -20.01
C LEU A 1034 4.85 14.97 -20.15
N GLY A 1035 3.88 14.05 -20.23
CA GLY A 1035 4.14 12.66 -20.60
C GLY A 1035 3.14 11.59 -20.14
N ASP A 1036 2.13 11.88 -19.32
CA ASP A 1036 1.16 10.86 -18.86
C ASP A 1036 0.33 10.28 -20.03
N ALA A 1037 0.31 10.97 -21.19
CA ALA A 1037 -0.24 10.45 -22.44
C ALA A 1037 0.59 9.29 -23.08
N GLY A 1038 1.78 9.01 -22.55
CA GLY A 1038 2.75 8.01 -23.06
C GLY A 1038 3.88 8.63 -23.89
N TYR A 1039 3.75 9.89 -24.28
CA TYR A 1039 4.73 10.72 -24.98
C TYR A 1039 4.57 12.17 -24.51
N SER A 1040 5.63 12.97 -24.62
CA SER A 1040 5.58 14.41 -24.35
C SER A 1040 4.93 15.16 -25.52
N LEU A 1041 4.31 16.30 -25.20
CA LEU A 1041 3.74 17.25 -26.15
C LEU A 1041 4.44 18.61 -26.10
N VAL A 1042 5.62 18.66 -25.46
CA VAL A 1042 6.47 19.85 -25.34
C VAL A 1042 7.82 19.56 -25.98
N VAL A 1043 8.20 20.35 -26.98
CA VAL A 1043 9.40 20.12 -27.80
C VAL A 1043 10.67 20.07 -26.94
N GLY A 1044 11.42 18.98 -27.09
CA GLY A 1044 12.67 18.72 -26.37
C GLY A 1044 12.54 18.40 -24.88
N TYR A 1045 11.33 18.28 -24.33
CA TYR A 1045 11.10 17.90 -22.93
C TYR A 1045 10.56 16.46 -22.85
N GLY A 1046 11.06 15.64 -21.92
CA GLY A 1046 10.48 14.32 -21.63
C GLY A 1046 10.78 13.23 -22.68
N HIS A 1047 9.98 12.16 -22.66
CA HIS A 1047 10.09 11.00 -23.55
C HIS A 1047 9.31 11.23 -24.86
N ASP A 1048 9.85 10.80 -26.00
CA ASP A 1048 9.25 10.93 -27.34
C ASP A 1048 8.65 12.34 -27.62
N ALA A 1049 9.43 13.38 -27.32
CA ALA A 1049 9.02 14.76 -27.55
C ALA A 1049 8.88 15.07 -29.07
N PRO A 1050 7.97 15.98 -29.48
CA PRO A 1050 7.80 16.33 -30.88
C PRO A 1050 9.07 16.93 -31.47
N SER A 1051 9.40 16.53 -32.69
CA SER A 1051 10.66 16.83 -33.36
C SER A 1051 10.50 17.36 -34.79
N HIS A 1052 9.30 17.22 -35.37
CA HIS A 1052 8.94 17.70 -36.71
C HIS A 1052 7.88 18.82 -36.59
N VAL A 1053 8.19 19.93 -35.91
CA VAL A 1053 7.21 21.00 -35.67
C VAL A 1053 7.16 22.08 -36.75
N GLN A 1054 5.99 22.69 -36.94
CA GLN A 1054 5.79 23.84 -37.87
C GLN A 1054 6.47 25.08 -37.32
N ASN A 1055 7.76 25.19 -37.55
CA ASN A 1055 8.57 26.35 -37.25
C ASN A 1055 9.64 26.51 -38.33
N GLU A 1056 9.48 27.53 -39.15
CA GLU A 1056 10.28 27.77 -40.36
C GLU A 1056 11.76 27.87 -40.01
N ALA A 1057 12.09 28.77 -39.08
CA ALA A 1057 13.45 28.99 -38.60
C ALA A 1057 14.11 27.72 -38.04
N ALA A 1058 13.39 26.95 -37.21
CA ALA A 1058 13.94 25.75 -36.58
C ALA A 1058 14.12 24.57 -37.56
N SER A 1059 13.25 24.48 -38.57
CA SER A 1059 13.34 23.48 -39.65
C SER A 1059 14.50 23.74 -40.63
N CYS A 1060 15.09 24.94 -40.62
CA CYS A 1060 16.21 25.28 -41.47
C CYS A 1060 17.53 24.63 -41.02
N PRO A 1061 18.36 24.12 -41.95
CA PRO A 1061 19.73 23.75 -41.66
C PRO A 1061 20.59 25.00 -41.34
N PRO A 1062 21.71 24.83 -40.62
CA PRO A 1062 22.64 25.92 -40.35
C PRO A 1062 23.28 26.45 -41.65
N GLU A 1063 23.73 27.70 -41.62
CA GLU A 1063 24.53 28.26 -42.71
C GLU A 1063 25.82 27.45 -42.95
N PRO A 1064 26.30 27.37 -44.20
CA PRO A 1064 25.83 28.06 -45.40
C PRO A 1064 24.74 27.30 -46.19
N ILE A 1065 24.11 26.26 -45.61
CA ILE A 1065 23.11 25.47 -46.35
C ILE A 1065 21.85 26.33 -46.58
N ALA A 1066 21.34 26.32 -47.81
CA ALA A 1066 20.15 27.07 -48.19
C ALA A 1066 18.88 26.48 -47.58
N CYS A 1067 18.09 27.31 -46.90
CA CYS A 1067 16.77 26.94 -46.40
C CYS A 1067 15.67 27.31 -47.41
N ASN A 1068 14.79 26.37 -47.72
CA ASN A 1068 13.59 26.55 -48.53
C ASN A 1068 12.57 25.44 -48.21
N ALA A 1069 11.36 25.51 -48.78
CA ALA A 1069 10.31 24.51 -48.56
C ALA A 1069 10.76 23.05 -48.84
N VAL A 1070 11.63 22.80 -49.81
CA VAL A 1070 12.11 21.43 -50.10
C VAL A 1070 13.16 20.97 -49.09
N SER A 1071 14.10 21.84 -48.69
CA SER A 1071 15.17 21.49 -47.74
C SER A 1071 14.73 21.51 -46.27
N ALA A 1072 13.60 22.16 -45.94
CA ALA A 1072 13.14 22.37 -44.58
C ALA A 1072 11.69 21.93 -44.33
N GLU A 1073 10.68 22.50 -45.01
CA GLU A 1073 9.26 22.19 -44.78
C GLU A 1073 8.93 20.72 -45.05
N LEU A 1074 9.22 20.27 -46.27
CA LEU A 1074 8.93 18.94 -46.80
C LEU A 1074 9.98 17.89 -46.44
N SER A 1075 10.99 18.26 -45.64
CA SER A 1075 12.05 17.36 -45.19
C SER A 1075 11.48 16.25 -44.31
N PRO A 1076 11.72 14.95 -44.60
CA PRO A 1076 11.25 13.85 -43.75
C PRO A 1076 12.10 13.69 -42.47
N ASN A 1077 13.15 14.49 -42.30
CA ASN A 1077 13.99 14.47 -41.10
C ASN A 1077 13.42 15.40 -40.02
N PRO A 1078 13.78 15.18 -38.73
CA PRO A 1078 13.51 16.12 -37.65
C PRO A 1078 14.02 17.53 -37.95
N ASN A 1079 13.45 18.54 -37.29
CA ASN A 1079 13.93 19.92 -37.37
C ASN A 1079 15.42 19.97 -36.94
N PRO A 1080 16.34 20.50 -37.76
CA PRO A 1080 17.77 20.56 -37.43
C PRO A 1080 18.06 21.32 -36.14
N ASN A 1081 17.20 22.29 -35.78
CA ASN A 1081 17.26 23.02 -34.53
C ASN A 1081 16.05 22.68 -33.65
N THR A 1082 16.28 22.47 -32.35
CA THR A 1082 15.20 22.21 -31.39
C THR A 1082 14.62 23.52 -30.85
N VAL A 1083 13.33 23.75 -31.07
CA VAL A 1083 12.54 24.84 -30.45
C VAL A 1083 12.11 24.45 -29.04
N TYR A 1084 13.10 24.36 -28.14
CA TYR A 1084 12.89 23.90 -26.76
C TYR A 1084 11.71 24.59 -26.07
N GLY A 1085 10.83 23.79 -25.49
CA GLY A 1085 9.68 24.27 -24.71
C GLY A 1085 8.45 24.67 -25.50
N ALA A 1086 8.47 24.64 -26.83
CA ALA A 1086 7.28 24.92 -27.64
C ALA A 1086 6.18 23.88 -27.35
N LEU A 1087 4.96 24.35 -27.05
CA LEU A 1087 3.78 23.51 -26.93
C LEU A 1087 3.17 23.33 -28.32
N VAL A 1088 2.99 22.08 -28.74
CA VAL A 1088 2.33 21.77 -30.02
C VAL A 1088 0.81 21.86 -29.90
N GLU A 1089 0.10 21.97 -31.02
CA GLU A 1089 -1.37 21.95 -31.07
C GLU A 1089 -1.97 20.72 -30.39
N GLY A 1090 -1.35 19.56 -30.62
CA GLY A 1090 -1.57 18.33 -29.86
C GLY A 1090 -2.28 17.20 -30.60
N PRO A 1091 -2.59 16.10 -29.87
CA PRO A 1091 -3.35 14.99 -30.44
C PRO A 1091 -4.78 15.40 -30.73
N ILE A 1092 -5.44 14.65 -31.61
CA ILE A 1092 -6.90 14.71 -31.78
C ILE A 1092 -7.63 14.04 -30.60
N TYR A 1093 -8.97 14.18 -30.54
CA TYR A 1093 -9.82 13.69 -29.44
C TYR A 1093 -9.62 12.21 -29.03
N THR A 1094 -9.14 11.37 -29.95
CA THR A 1094 -8.84 9.95 -29.72
C THR A 1094 -7.45 9.69 -29.09
N ASP A 1095 -6.78 10.72 -28.58
CA ASP A 1095 -5.40 10.67 -28.06
C ASP A 1095 -4.33 10.22 -29.10
N ALA A 1096 -4.66 10.34 -30.39
CA ALA A 1096 -3.77 10.05 -31.50
C ALA A 1096 -2.96 11.30 -31.86
N PHE A 1097 -1.63 11.18 -31.79
CA PHE A 1097 -0.65 12.20 -32.18
C PHE A 1097 0.22 11.68 -33.33
N GLN A 1098 0.58 12.56 -34.27
CA GLN A 1098 1.50 12.28 -35.36
C GLN A 1098 2.55 13.39 -35.47
N ASP A 1099 3.81 13.08 -35.18
CA ASP A 1099 4.94 14.01 -35.30
C ASP A 1099 5.34 14.20 -36.78
N VAL A 1100 4.49 14.90 -37.54
CA VAL A 1100 4.70 15.23 -38.96
C VAL A 1100 4.55 16.74 -39.15
N ARG A 1101 5.55 17.37 -39.77
CA ARG A 1101 5.61 18.85 -39.91
C ARG A 1101 4.41 19.44 -40.63
N THR A 1102 3.93 18.81 -41.68
CA THR A 1102 2.79 19.34 -42.46
C THR A 1102 1.42 19.16 -41.79
N LEU A 1103 1.32 18.50 -40.63
CA LEU A 1103 0.06 18.30 -39.91
C LEU A 1103 -0.11 19.34 -38.80
N ASN A 1104 -1.32 19.89 -38.66
CA ASN A 1104 -1.64 20.88 -37.63
C ASN A 1104 -1.27 20.42 -36.20
N GLN A 1105 -1.30 19.12 -35.92
CA GLN A 1105 -0.96 18.56 -34.61
C GLN A 1105 0.43 18.99 -34.10
N THR A 1106 1.40 19.19 -35.00
CA THR A 1106 2.77 19.64 -34.68
C THR A 1106 2.97 21.15 -34.79
N ARG A 1107 1.88 21.91 -34.99
CA ARG A 1107 1.92 23.37 -35.07
C ARG A 1107 2.34 23.97 -33.74
N VAL A 1108 3.22 24.96 -33.80
CA VAL A 1108 3.61 25.80 -32.67
C VAL A 1108 3.34 27.27 -33.02
N ILE A 1109 2.64 27.99 -32.14
CA ILE A 1109 2.36 29.42 -32.29
C ILE A 1109 2.56 30.15 -30.96
N LEU A 1110 2.77 31.46 -31.03
CA LEU A 1110 3.15 32.32 -29.90
C LEU A 1110 2.26 32.15 -28.66
N GLU A 1111 0.94 32.16 -28.86
CA GLU A 1111 -0.07 32.12 -27.80
C GLU A 1111 -0.25 30.74 -27.17
N TYR A 1112 0.11 29.64 -27.85
CA TYR A 1112 -0.02 28.29 -27.29
C TYR A 1112 0.80 28.14 -26.00
N ASN A 1113 1.96 28.79 -25.95
CA ASN A 1113 2.83 28.79 -24.78
C ASN A 1113 2.36 29.73 -23.65
N ALA A 1114 1.38 30.62 -23.86
CA ALA A 1114 1.05 31.67 -22.89
C ALA A 1114 0.45 31.08 -21.60
N GLY A 1115 -0.70 30.41 -21.70
CA GLY A 1115 -1.30 29.69 -20.58
C GLY A 1115 -0.45 28.54 -20.08
N PHE A 1116 0.34 27.89 -20.94
CA PHE A 1116 1.28 26.84 -20.53
C PHE A 1116 2.38 27.37 -19.59
N THR A 1117 3.03 28.49 -19.95
CA THR A 1117 4.03 29.14 -19.09
C THR A 1117 3.43 29.55 -17.75
N ALA A 1118 2.24 30.14 -17.80
CA ALA A 1118 1.49 30.56 -16.62
C ALA A 1118 1.08 29.38 -15.71
N ALA A 1119 0.62 28.29 -16.32
CA ALA A 1119 0.28 27.04 -15.66
C ALA A 1119 1.52 26.38 -15.03
N MET A 1120 2.66 26.35 -15.70
CA MET A 1120 3.89 25.75 -15.13
C MET A 1120 4.33 26.50 -13.88
N ALA A 1121 4.31 27.84 -13.88
CA ALA A 1121 4.59 28.63 -12.68
C ALA A 1121 3.59 28.32 -11.55
N GLY A 1122 2.29 28.22 -11.87
CA GLY A 1122 1.27 27.78 -10.93
C GLY A 1122 1.49 26.37 -10.38
N MET A 1123 1.98 25.42 -11.20
CA MET A 1123 2.27 24.04 -10.77
C MET A 1123 3.54 23.92 -9.93
N VAL A 1124 4.57 24.71 -10.21
CA VAL A 1124 5.76 24.84 -9.34
C VAL A 1124 5.36 25.42 -7.99
N GLU A 1125 4.42 26.38 -7.98
CA GLU A 1125 4.02 27.03 -6.73
C GLU A 1125 3.06 26.19 -5.87
N ALA A 1126 2.17 25.43 -6.52
CA ALA A 1126 1.03 24.73 -5.93
C ALA A 1126 1.37 23.84 -4.71
N PRO A 1127 0.49 23.79 -3.69
CA PRO A 1127 0.70 22.98 -2.48
C PRO A 1127 0.55 21.47 -2.76
N GLY A 1128 1.30 20.66 -2.01
CA GLY A 1128 1.28 19.20 -2.07
C GLY A 1128 1.82 18.62 -3.39
N THR A 1129 2.06 17.31 -3.44
CA THR A 1129 2.58 16.62 -4.63
C THR A 1129 1.47 15.95 -5.45
N TRP A 1130 1.78 15.35 -6.61
CA TRP A 1130 0.77 14.59 -7.37
C TRP A 1130 0.27 13.36 -6.59
N GLU A 1131 1.13 12.75 -5.80
CA GLU A 1131 0.80 11.64 -4.90
C GLU A 1131 -0.22 12.04 -3.80
N VAL A 1132 -0.34 13.33 -3.47
CA VAL A 1132 -1.41 13.85 -2.61
C VAL A 1132 -2.75 13.87 -3.36
N CYS A 1133 -2.75 14.21 -4.65
CA CYS A 1133 -3.95 14.19 -5.48
C CYS A 1133 -4.55 12.78 -5.62
N LEU A 1134 -3.70 11.74 -5.74
CA LEU A 1134 -4.13 10.34 -5.83
C LEU A 1134 -4.89 9.84 -4.59
N GLN A 1135 -4.90 10.61 -3.48
CA GLN A 1135 -5.68 10.31 -2.28
C GLN A 1135 -7.07 10.94 -2.36
N GLY A 1136 -8.12 10.11 -2.29
CA GLY A 1136 -9.52 10.59 -2.31
C GLY A 1136 -10.07 10.88 -3.71
N TYR A 1137 -9.72 10.03 -4.69
CA TYR A 1137 -10.12 10.11 -6.11
C TYR A 1137 -9.75 11.47 -6.76
N SER A 1138 -8.55 11.55 -7.33
CA SER A 1138 -8.09 12.65 -8.18
C SER A 1138 -8.96 12.77 -9.45
N VAL A 1139 -10.02 13.55 -9.35
CA VAL A 1139 -10.62 14.42 -10.38
C VAL A 1139 -10.95 13.81 -11.76
N LEU A 1140 -11.06 12.49 -11.86
CA LEU A 1140 -11.55 11.78 -13.06
C LEU A 1140 -12.90 11.07 -12.82
N VAL A 1141 -13.53 11.32 -11.66
CA VAL A 1141 -14.89 10.90 -11.32
C VAL A 1141 -15.59 12.09 -10.66
N LYS A 1142 -16.84 12.35 -11.06
CA LYS A 1142 -17.67 13.49 -10.64
C LYS A 1142 -17.57 13.77 -9.13
N ASP A 1143 -16.93 14.88 -8.79
CA ASP A 1143 -16.69 15.28 -7.40
C ASP A 1143 -17.73 16.32 -6.97
N THR A 1144 -18.59 15.96 -6.02
CA THR A 1144 -19.68 16.81 -5.51
C THR A 1144 -19.23 18.11 -4.82
N ILE A 1145 -17.92 18.35 -4.65
CA ILE A 1145 -17.37 19.63 -4.17
C ILE A 1145 -17.26 20.66 -5.32
N ILE A 1146 -17.21 20.19 -6.57
CA ILE A 1146 -17.10 21.03 -7.78
C ILE A 1146 -18.30 20.84 -8.73
N CYS A 1147 -18.86 19.62 -8.84
CA CYS A 1147 -19.78 19.18 -9.91
C CYS A 1147 -21.24 18.99 -9.48
#